data_AF-A0A285ZUU9-F1
#
_entry.id   AF-A0A285ZUU9-F1
#
_cell.length_a   1.000
_cell.length_b   1.000
_cell.length_c   1.000
_cell.angle_alpha   90.00
_cell.angle_beta   90.00
_cell.angle_gamma   90.00
#
_symmetry.space_group_name_H-M   'P 1'
#
loop_
_entity.id
_entity.type
_entity.pdbx_description
1 polymer ?
#
loop_
_entity_poly.entity_id
_entity_poly.type
_entity_poly.pdbx_seq_one_letter_code
_entity_poly.pdbx_strand_id
1 'polypeptide(L)'
;MKKFMALAFALFFAVANAAETYEASEKITQQVLSGELSQTVYAGDEIKPVKILYENTGLGEDAVPEYSSTNFLENLGLSKRWTKGPACEIAGEMRDDIPAGTYTAFIVVKDADGKFAKTEFEFTVLEKEETLSLKWNESSGDVNQEVTAGKSITSIVFDYEGITSYSVSGLPSGLVKNIDEKKHKIMIVGSVNSDVMSGDYEYKVTVKNDQGDEKSLSGTIVVESGKARTSIKLVSEKARQEVLAGNEIEPVVFEFANVRVDESLSSFKFEGSLKGSFAYSVEENKLTCSGTVDENLKGGLYSIRIIAIGENNNDTAFANVDVIRKSVETKVYVIENETQSLTAGDSIEPIVFKVEHGSNLELTNFPGGYVLKKDGNTVTITGLVEESAKGPHEVVLTVDNNASAKATINVAAGVMSFDVIEGSDNQTVVAGQEIVPIVYQYNHVKLINGKKILADLEVKQDKEKKQVKIYGTVDPEMAAHEYVYSFELTDYYGETKTVTGKINVVASSSSEATSSSSAKSSSSSAVQSSSSNVILSSSEGSSSSSVVQSSSSSAKQSSSSNVILSSSEGSSSSSVKQSSSSEKTIKIVTVAMNGVKFGYANNALTVAVPTSSMVRVQVFDLTGHLVETFAESVNGSKSINLAHLNRGNYLVRVESNSMVRTARIAVK
;
A
#
# COMPACT_ATOMS: atom_id res chain seq x y z
N MET A 1 -22.63 46.17 -1.69
CA MET A 1 -23.24 47.37 -1.05
C MET A 1 -22.34 48.07 -0.01
N LYS A 2 -21.51 47.37 0.79
CA LYS A 2 -20.73 47.94 1.92
C LYS A 2 -19.90 49.23 1.70
N LYS A 3 -19.64 49.70 0.47
CA LYS A 3 -18.96 50.99 0.21
C LYS A 3 -19.87 52.23 0.16
N PHE A 4 -21.20 52.09 0.07
CA PHE A 4 -22.12 53.25 0.05
C PHE A 4 -22.55 53.72 1.46
N MET A 5 -22.66 52.81 2.45
CA MET A 5 -23.01 53.19 3.83
C MET A 5 -21.96 54.09 4.50
N ALA A 6 -20.67 53.85 4.26
CA ALA A 6 -19.59 54.65 4.84
C ALA A 6 -19.67 56.14 4.48
N LEU A 7 -20.23 56.49 3.32
CA LEU A 7 -20.39 57.88 2.88
C LEU A 7 -21.59 58.57 3.57
N ALA A 8 -22.63 57.81 3.95
CA ALA A 8 -23.74 58.33 4.75
C ALA A 8 -23.32 58.60 6.21
N PHE A 9 -22.55 57.69 6.81
CA PHE A 9 -21.97 57.89 8.15
C PHE A 9 -21.02 59.09 8.20
N ALA A 10 -20.20 59.30 7.17
CA ALA A 10 -19.33 60.47 7.09
C ALA A 10 -20.11 61.81 7.02
N LEU A 11 -21.32 61.82 6.42
CA LEU A 11 -22.16 63.01 6.38
C LEU A 11 -22.83 63.33 7.73
N PHE A 12 -23.17 62.30 8.52
CA PHE A 12 -23.81 62.49 9.84
C PHE A 12 -22.88 63.18 10.86
N PHE A 13 -21.58 62.91 10.82
CA PHE A 13 -20.60 63.58 11.69
C PHE A 13 -20.14 64.96 11.18
N ALA A 14 -20.48 65.35 9.94
CA ALA A 14 -19.96 66.58 9.32
C ALA A 14 -20.67 67.88 9.77
N VAL A 15 -21.82 67.79 10.47
CA VAL A 15 -22.62 68.95 10.89
C VAL A 15 -22.24 69.47 12.29
N ALA A 16 -21.53 68.68 13.09
CA ALA A 16 -21.20 68.98 14.49
C ALA A 16 -20.25 70.18 14.72
N ASN A 17 -19.69 70.77 13.66
CA ASN A 17 -18.81 71.95 13.73
C ASN A 17 -19.54 73.30 13.56
N ALA A 18 -20.87 73.31 13.48
CA ALA A 18 -21.67 74.49 13.80
C ALA A 18 -21.80 74.59 15.33
N ALA A 19 -20.70 74.93 16.01
CA ALA A 19 -20.65 75.07 17.46
C ALA A 19 -21.38 76.36 17.92
N GLU A 20 -22.71 76.32 17.92
CA GLU A 20 -23.51 77.19 18.78
C GLU A 20 -23.02 76.97 20.22
N THR A 21 -22.42 78.01 20.82
CA THR A 21 -21.91 77.94 22.19
C THR A 21 -23.09 78.02 23.16
N TYR A 22 -23.76 76.89 23.36
CA TYR A 22 -24.82 76.72 24.35
C TYR A 22 -24.29 77.09 25.74
N GLU A 23 -24.60 78.30 26.21
CA GLU A 23 -24.34 78.66 27.62
C GLU A 23 -25.20 77.79 28.53
N ALA A 24 -24.56 77.16 29.51
CA ALA A 24 -25.24 76.32 30.49
C ALA A 24 -26.16 77.17 31.38
N SER A 25 -27.38 76.69 31.62
CA SER A 25 -28.25 77.26 32.65
C SER A 25 -27.79 76.81 34.03
N GLU A 26 -27.45 77.77 34.89
CA GLU A 26 -27.25 77.54 36.33
C GLU A 26 -28.59 77.51 37.11
N LYS A 27 -29.72 77.73 36.42
CA LYS A 27 -31.06 77.84 37.02
C LYS A 27 -31.83 76.54 36.96
N ILE A 28 -31.85 75.86 35.82
CA ILE A 28 -32.62 74.63 35.63
C ILE A 28 -32.03 73.48 36.47
N THR A 29 -32.81 72.96 37.41
CA THR A 29 -32.52 71.70 38.10
C THR A 29 -33.18 70.52 37.38
N GLN A 30 -32.48 69.39 37.30
CA GLN A 30 -32.95 68.16 36.65
C GLN A 30 -33.12 67.06 37.69
N GLN A 31 -34.26 66.36 37.70
CA GLN A 31 -34.50 65.21 38.56
C GLN A 31 -35.08 64.04 37.75
N VAL A 32 -34.37 62.91 37.75
CA VAL A 32 -34.93 61.65 37.24
C VAL A 32 -35.98 61.14 38.24
N LEU A 33 -37.23 61.04 37.78
CA LEU A 33 -38.37 60.55 38.57
C LEU A 33 -38.54 59.03 38.47
N SER A 34 -38.19 58.44 37.31
CA SER A 34 -38.22 56.99 37.10
C SER A 34 -37.31 56.58 35.93
N GLY A 35 -36.91 55.31 35.91
CA GLY A 35 -36.00 54.77 34.89
C GLY A 35 -34.54 55.14 35.13
N GLU A 36 -33.68 54.73 34.20
CA GLU A 36 -32.22 54.89 34.26
C GLU A 36 -31.74 55.60 32.99
N LEU A 37 -30.78 56.53 33.12
CA LEU A 37 -30.24 57.31 31.99
C LEU A 37 -29.31 56.48 31.09
N SER A 38 -28.64 55.46 31.65
CA SER A 38 -27.94 54.42 30.88
C SER A 38 -28.76 53.13 30.96
N GLN A 39 -28.98 52.47 29.82
CA GLN A 39 -29.69 51.20 29.73
C GLN A 39 -29.00 50.24 28.75
N THR A 40 -29.08 48.95 29.06
CA THR A 40 -28.69 47.86 28.15
C THR A 40 -29.96 47.14 27.67
N VAL A 41 -30.12 47.03 26.36
CA VAL A 41 -31.29 46.40 25.68
C VAL A 41 -30.82 45.62 24.45
N TYR A 42 -31.65 44.71 23.92
CA TYR A 42 -31.43 44.13 22.59
C TYR A 42 -32.11 44.99 21.51
N ALA A 43 -31.70 44.82 20.26
CA ALA A 43 -32.47 45.34 19.12
C ALA A 43 -33.84 44.63 19.04
N GLY A 44 -34.91 45.39 18.83
CA GLY A 44 -36.30 44.91 18.84
C GLY A 44 -36.90 44.66 20.23
N ASP A 45 -36.35 45.26 21.29
CA ASP A 45 -36.89 45.20 22.66
C ASP A 45 -37.36 46.59 23.15
N GLU A 46 -38.38 46.66 24.01
CA GLU A 46 -38.80 47.91 24.67
C GLU A 46 -37.77 48.40 25.71
N ILE A 47 -37.48 49.71 25.72
CA ILE A 47 -36.70 50.32 26.80
C ILE A 47 -37.54 50.44 28.08
N LYS A 48 -36.90 50.50 29.25
CA LYS A 48 -37.60 50.91 30.48
C LYS A 48 -37.94 52.41 30.36
N PRO A 49 -39.20 52.83 30.56
CA PRO A 49 -39.56 54.24 30.45
C PRO A 49 -38.80 55.15 31.42
N VAL A 50 -38.15 56.17 30.89
CA VAL A 50 -37.39 57.15 31.69
C VAL A 50 -38.20 58.43 31.82
N LYS A 51 -38.39 58.92 33.05
CA LYS A 51 -39.13 60.16 33.32
C LYS A 51 -38.28 61.15 34.08
N ILE A 52 -38.28 62.41 33.64
CA ILE A 52 -37.41 63.48 34.14
C ILE A 52 -38.21 64.76 34.34
N LEU A 53 -38.06 65.38 35.50
CA LEU A 53 -38.57 66.70 35.85
C LEU A 53 -37.47 67.76 35.65
N TYR A 54 -37.84 68.90 35.07
CA TYR A 54 -36.98 70.06 34.87
C TYR A 54 -37.59 71.25 35.62
N GLU A 55 -37.04 71.63 36.77
CA GLU A 55 -37.57 72.75 37.55
C GLU A 55 -36.89 74.07 37.15
N ASN A 56 -37.42 75.20 37.63
CA ASN A 56 -36.80 76.53 37.48
C ASN A 56 -36.53 76.99 36.03
N THR A 57 -37.26 76.44 35.05
CA THR A 57 -37.17 76.80 33.61
C THR A 57 -37.59 78.24 33.29
N GLY A 58 -38.27 78.93 34.22
CA GLY A 58 -38.80 80.29 34.02
C GLY A 58 -40.07 80.34 33.16
N LEU A 59 -40.67 79.19 32.87
CA LEU A 59 -41.89 79.04 32.06
C LEU A 59 -43.10 78.78 32.98
N GLY A 60 -44.30 79.12 32.52
CA GLY A 60 -45.54 78.89 33.26
C GLY A 60 -45.90 77.40 33.38
N GLU A 61 -46.76 77.03 34.34
CA GLU A 61 -47.04 75.63 34.70
C GLU A 61 -47.60 74.76 33.55
N ASP A 62 -48.31 75.36 32.59
CA ASP A 62 -48.83 74.71 31.38
C ASP A 62 -47.94 74.90 30.12
N ALA A 63 -46.81 75.62 30.23
CA ALA A 63 -45.96 75.94 29.09
C ALA A 63 -44.92 74.84 28.84
N VAL A 64 -44.92 74.30 27.61
CA VAL A 64 -43.90 73.35 27.12
C VAL A 64 -42.66 74.16 26.66
N PRO A 65 -41.46 73.94 27.23
CA PRO A 65 -40.25 74.61 26.76
C PRO A 65 -39.95 74.44 25.27
N GLU A 66 -39.20 75.40 24.73
CA GLU A 66 -38.71 75.38 23.34
C GLU A 66 -37.45 74.52 23.25
N TYR A 67 -37.50 73.42 22.48
CA TYR A 67 -36.42 72.43 22.41
C TYR A 67 -35.68 72.44 21.07
N SER A 68 -34.34 72.44 21.13
CA SER A 68 -33.48 72.01 20.01
C SER A 68 -32.92 70.63 20.34
N SER A 69 -33.47 69.57 19.75
CA SER A 69 -32.96 68.19 19.94
C SER A 69 -32.02 67.79 18.80
N THR A 70 -30.75 68.20 18.91
CA THR A 70 -29.68 67.97 17.91
C THR A 70 -29.01 66.58 18.01
N ASN A 71 -29.75 65.56 18.44
CA ASN A 71 -29.61 64.17 18.02
C ASN A 71 -30.88 63.39 18.43
N PHE A 72 -31.51 62.72 17.48
CA PHE A 72 -32.92 62.32 17.61
C PHE A 72 -33.09 60.96 18.30
N LEU A 73 -33.80 60.94 19.44
CA LEU A 73 -34.35 59.72 20.04
C LEU A 73 -35.17 58.90 19.03
N GLU A 74 -35.87 59.60 18.14
CA GLU A 74 -36.68 59.03 17.06
C GLU A 74 -35.85 58.18 16.07
N ASN A 75 -34.54 58.47 15.89
CA ASN A 75 -33.66 57.63 15.06
C ASN A 75 -33.44 56.24 15.67
N LEU A 76 -33.54 56.11 17.00
CA LEU A 76 -33.41 54.86 17.75
C LEU A 76 -34.75 54.09 17.85
N GLY A 77 -35.85 54.66 17.34
CA GLY A 77 -37.22 54.15 17.54
C GLY A 77 -37.94 54.75 18.76
N LEU A 78 -37.24 55.56 19.56
CA LEU A 78 -37.72 56.02 20.86
C LEU A 78 -38.55 57.30 20.77
N SER A 79 -39.69 57.33 21.46
CA SER A 79 -40.58 58.48 21.53
C SER A 79 -40.32 59.33 22.78
N LYS A 80 -40.58 60.63 22.70
CA LYS A 80 -40.53 61.58 23.83
C LYS A 80 -41.90 62.21 24.04
N ARG A 81 -42.39 62.23 25.28
CA ARG A 81 -43.72 62.72 25.66
C ARG A 81 -43.64 63.64 26.87
N TRP A 82 -44.06 64.88 26.70
CA TRP A 82 -44.22 65.79 27.83
C TRP A 82 -45.54 65.53 28.56
N THR A 83 -45.48 65.55 29.89
CA THR A 83 -46.63 65.38 30.79
C THR A 83 -47.07 66.74 31.35
N LYS A 84 -48.04 66.81 32.25
CA LYS A 84 -48.43 68.10 32.87
C LYS A 84 -47.34 68.58 33.83
N GLY A 85 -47.03 69.87 33.81
CA GLY A 85 -45.82 70.42 34.41
C GLY A 85 -44.56 70.11 33.56
N PRO A 86 -43.38 70.58 33.97
CA PRO A 86 -42.16 70.52 33.15
C PRO A 86 -41.47 69.15 33.22
N ALA A 87 -42.20 68.06 32.94
CA ALA A 87 -41.70 66.70 33.04
C ALA A 87 -41.86 65.90 31.73
N CYS A 88 -40.75 65.38 31.21
CA CYS A 88 -40.69 64.52 30.02
C CYS A 88 -40.62 63.04 30.40
N GLU A 89 -41.24 62.21 29.59
CA GLU A 89 -41.15 60.76 29.58
C GLU A 89 -40.55 60.30 28.24
N ILE A 90 -39.69 59.28 28.24
CA ILE A 90 -39.12 58.64 27.05
C ILE A 90 -39.46 57.16 27.11
N ALA A 91 -40.06 56.64 26.05
CA ALA A 91 -40.44 55.24 25.92
C ALA A 91 -40.53 54.82 24.44
N GLY A 92 -40.35 53.52 24.17
CA GLY A 92 -40.47 52.95 22.84
C GLY A 92 -39.69 51.65 22.69
N GLU A 93 -39.85 51.02 21.54
CA GLU A 93 -39.07 49.88 21.08
C GLU A 93 -37.74 50.39 20.49
N MET A 94 -36.62 49.78 20.89
CA MET A 94 -35.34 49.98 20.22
C MET A 94 -35.41 49.26 18.86
N ARG A 95 -35.18 49.96 17.74
CA ARG A 95 -35.34 49.35 16.40
C ARG A 95 -34.54 48.06 16.24
N ASP A 96 -35.13 47.13 15.50
CA ASP A 96 -34.55 45.84 15.09
C ASP A 96 -33.30 45.98 14.20
N ASP A 97 -33.24 47.00 13.36
CA ASP A 97 -32.13 47.23 12.42
C ASP A 97 -30.94 48.01 12.99
N ILE A 98 -30.90 48.28 14.30
CA ILE A 98 -29.79 48.98 14.97
C ILE A 98 -28.63 48.01 15.26
N PRO A 99 -27.42 48.24 14.72
CA PRO A 99 -26.25 47.42 15.05
C PRO A 99 -25.88 47.49 16.54
N ALA A 100 -25.36 46.39 17.09
CA ALA A 100 -24.88 46.38 18.46
C ALA A 100 -23.79 47.43 18.72
N GLY A 101 -23.88 48.13 19.85
CA GLY A 101 -23.02 49.26 20.19
C GLY A 101 -23.68 50.23 21.19
N THR A 102 -22.91 51.23 21.62
CA THR A 102 -23.39 52.25 22.56
C THR A 102 -23.79 53.53 21.83
N TYR A 103 -25.04 53.95 22.01
CA TYR A 103 -25.64 55.11 21.36
C TYR A 103 -25.97 56.18 22.40
N THR A 104 -25.55 57.42 22.16
CA THR A 104 -25.92 58.56 23.02
C THR A 104 -26.98 59.43 22.36
N ALA A 105 -28.02 59.74 23.13
CA ALA A 105 -29.09 60.68 22.77
C ALA A 105 -29.19 61.76 23.85
N PHE A 106 -29.81 62.91 23.56
CA PHE A 106 -29.99 63.95 24.57
C PHE A 106 -31.23 64.81 24.36
N ILE A 107 -31.73 65.36 25.47
CA ILE A 107 -32.71 66.45 25.50
C ILE A 107 -31.95 67.72 25.88
N VAL A 108 -32.32 68.84 25.26
CA VAL A 108 -31.85 70.19 25.65
C VAL A 108 -33.05 71.05 25.97
N VAL A 109 -33.13 71.55 27.20
CA VAL A 109 -34.19 72.42 27.70
C VAL A 109 -33.66 73.84 27.88
N LYS A 110 -34.39 74.83 27.36
CA LYS A 110 -34.02 76.25 27.37
C LYS A 110 -34.72 76.99 28.50
N ASP A 111 -34.01 77.90 29.19
CA ASP A 111 -34.58 78.78 30.21
C ASP A 111 -35.02 80.15 29.65
N ALA A 112 -35.64 80.96 30.50
CA ALA A 112 -36.13 82.29 30.16
C ALA A 112 -35.04 83.32 29.78
N ASP A 113 -33.77 83.10 30.15
CA ASP A 113 -32.64 83.94 29.71
C ASP A 113 -32.06 83.46 28.36
N GLY A 114 -32.52 82.31 27.86
CA GLY A 114 -32.03 81.66 26.65
C GLY A 114 -30.81 80.75 26.87
N LYS A 115 -30.49 80.39 28.13
CA LYS A 115 -29.47 79.39 28.46
C LYS A 115 -30.07 77.99 28.48
N PHE A 116 -29.21 76.97 28.48
CA PHE A 116 -29.62 75.59 28.20
C PHE A 116 -29.17 74.59 29.27
N ALA A 117 -30.05 73.64 29.59
CA ALA A 117 -29.76 72.45 30.37
C ALA A 117 -29.82 71.22 29.47
N LYS A 118 -28.75 70.43 29.46
CA LYS A 118 -28.64 69.19 28.68
C LYS A 118 -28.85 67.98 29.59
N THR A 119 -29.59 66.99 29.10
CA THR A 119 -29.74 65.68 29.74
C THR A 119 -29.34 64.62 28.73
N GLU A 120 -28.35 63.80 29.07
CA GLU A 120 -27.84 62.75 28.20
C GLU A 120 -28.39 61.38 28.58
N PHE A 121 -28.58 60.53 27.58
CA PHE A 121 -29.05 59.16 27.66
C PHE A 121 -28.08 58.26 26.91
N GLU A 122 -27.84 57.08 27.44
CA GLU A 122 -26.91 56.09 26.88
C GLU A 122 -27.65 54.75 26.70
N PHE A 123 -27.64 54.23 25.48
CA PHE A 123 -28.26 52.94 25.15
C PHE A 123 -27.18 52.00 24.62
N THR A 124 -26.82 50.99 25.41
CA THR A 124 -25.96 49.89 24.95
C THR A 124 -26.86 48.82 24.34
N VAL A 125 -26.91 48.79 23.01
CA VAL A 125 -27.68 47.83 22.24
C VAL A 125 -26.85 46.57 22.04
N LEU A 126 -27.41 45.42 22.40
CA LEU A 126 -26.82 44.09 22.24
C LEU A 126 -27.34 43.41 20.97
N GLU A 127 -26.48 42.59 20.35
CA GLU A 127 -26.87 41.69 19.26
C GLU A 127 -27.71 40.56 19.84
N LYS A 128 -28.81 40.22 19.16
CA LYS A 128 -29.78 39.21 19.59
C LYS A 128 -29.37 37.87 18.99
N GLU A 129 -28.95 36.92 19.82
CA GLU A 129 -28.51 35.60 19.34
C GLU A 129 -29.68 34.81 18.70
N GLU A 130 -29.75 34.80 17.37
CA GLU A 130 -30.70 33.96 16.64
C GLU A 130 -30.34 32.47 16.77
N THR A 131 -30.88 31.81 17.80
CA THR A 131 -30.66 30.39 18.01
C THR A 131 -31.38 29.57 16.94
N LEU A 132 -30.64 29.04 15.95
CA LEU A 132 -31.17 28.19 14.87
C LEU A 132 -32.13 27.13 15.42
N SER A 133 -33.37 27.10 14.94
CA SER A 133 -34.43 26.22 15.44
C SER A 133 -35.20 25.56 14.29
N LEU A 134 -35.61 24.30 14.51
CA LEU A 134 -36.42 23.49 13.59
C LEU A 134 -37.21 22.48 14.41
N LYS A 135 -38.53 22.45 14.27
CA LYS A 135 -39.44 21.51 14.92
C LYS A 135 -40.54 21.08 13.95
N TRP A 136 -40.98 19.83 14.01
CA TRP A 136 -42.24 19.44 13.34
C TRP A 136 -43.41 20.08 14.10
N ASN A 137 -44.41 20.56 13.36
CA ASN A 137 -45.62 21.11 13.92
C ASN A 137 -46.65 19.99 14.10
N GLU A 138 -46.88 19.54 15.34
CA GLU A 138 -47.76 18.42 15.71
C GLU A 138 -49.25 18.64 15.34
N SER A 139 -49.65 19.86 14.97
CA SER A 139 -51.00 20.18 14.45
C SER A 139 -51.11 20.14 12.92
N SER A 140 -50.05 19.70 12.24
CA SER A 140 -50.02 19.48 10.78
C SER A 140 -50.12 17.98 10.45
N GLY A 141 -49.88 17.61 9.20
CA GLY A 141 -49.73 16.19 8.83
C GLY A 141 -48.55 15.53 9.55
N ASP A 142 -48.69 14.24 9.86
CA ASP A 142 -47.63 13.41 10.44
C ASP A 142 -46.38 13.42 9.54
N VAL A 143 -45.19 13.33 10.15
CA VAL A 143 -43.92 13.14 9.44
C VAL A 143 -43.81 11.77 8.78
N ASN A 144 -44.60 10.80 9.23
CA ASN A 144 -44.73 9.49 8.60
C ASN A 144 -46.15 9.33 8.05
N GLN A 145 -46.31 9.16 6.73
CA GLN A 145 -47.62 9.04 6.10
C GLN A 145 -47.66 7.91 5.08
N GLU A 146 -48.78 7.21 5.06
CA GLU A 146 -49.16 6.24 4.03
C GLU A 146 -50.10 6.92 3.02
N VAL A 147 -49.81 6.77 1.73
CA VAL A 147 -50.54 7.50 0.67
C VAL A 147 -50.61 6.68 -0.62
N THR A 148 -51.81 6.56 -1.18
CA THR A 148 -51.98 5.91 -2.49
C THR A 148 -51.39 6.77 -3.60
N ALA A 149 -50.68 6.17 -4.56
CA ALA A 149 -50.16 6.89 -5.72
C ALA A 149 -51.29 7.62 -6.49
N GLY A 150 -51.03 8.85 -6.92
CA GLY A 150 -52.04 9.74 -7.49
C GLY A 150 -52.92 10.47 -6.47
N LYS A 151 -52.62 10.41 -5.16
CA LYS A 151 -53.33 11.14 -4.09
C LYS A 151 -52.44 12.18 -3.41
N SER A 152 -53.10 13.14 -2.76
CA SER A 152 -52.47 14.15 -1.91
C SER A 152 -52.12 13.60 -0.54
N ILE A 153 -50.94 13.97 -0.02
CA ILE A 153 -50.61 13.81 1.39
C ILE A 153 -51.35 14.87 2.23
N THR A 154 -51.40 14.66 3.54
CA THR A 154 -51.68 15.76 4.49
C THR A 154 -50.43 16.63 4.59
N SER A 155 -50.59 17.95 4.48
CA SER A 155 -49.45 18.89 4.48
C SER A 155 -48.62 18.79 5.76
N ILE A 156 -47.35 18.40 5.63
CA ILE A 156 -46.41 18.29 6.75
C ILE A 156 -45.75 19.66 6.94
N VAL A 157 -45.81 20.21 8.14
CA VAL A 157 -45.29 21.55 8.45
C VAL A 157 -44.19 21.48 9.50
N PHE A 158 -43.13 22.25 9.28
CA PHE A 158 -42.02 22.43 10.21
C PHE A 158 -41.89 23.91 10.54
N ASP A 159 -41.92 24.24 11.83
CA ASP A 159 -41.64 25.58 12.34
C ASP A 159 -40.13 25.77 12.49
N TYR A 160 -39.61 26.95 12.18
CA TYR A 160 -38.19 27.26 12.25
C TYR A 160 -37.90 28.66 12.81
N GLU A 161 -36.69 28.88 13.29
CA GLU A 161 -36.16 30.21 13.66
C GLU A 161 -34.68 30.30 13.24
N GLY A 162 -34.19 31.52 12.93
CA GLY A 162 -32.78 31.77 12.64
C GLY A 162 -32.19 31.02 11.45
N ILE A 163 -32.95 30.82 10.36
CA ILE A 163 -32.45 30.14 9.15
C ILE A 163 -32.06 31.15 8.07
N THR A 164 -30.96 30.87 7.37
CA THR A 164 -30.55 31.59 6.14
C THR A 164 -30.54 30.69 4.90
N SER A 165 -30.62 29.36 5.08
CA SER A 165 -30.92 28.42 3.99
C SER A 165 -31.63 27.15 4.48
N TYR A 166 -32.39 26.51 3.57
CA TYR A 166 -33.05 25.23 3.82
C TYR A 166 -32.99 24.29 2.62
N SER A 167 -33.20 23.00 2.87
CA SER A 167 -33.27 21.96 1.85
C SER A 167 -34.20 20.83 2.29
N VAL A 168 -34.78 20.14 1.31
CA VAL A 168 -35.53 18.89 1.49
C VAL A 168 -35.12 17.93 0.37
N SER A 169 -34.86 16.67 0.72
CA SER A 169 -34.45 15.58 -0.18
C SER A 169 -35.21 14.28 0.15
N GLY A 170 -35.23 13.32 -0.77
CA GLY A 170 -35.85 11.99 -0.57
C GLY A 170 -37.36 11.90 -0.88
N LEU A 171 -38.02 13.02 -1.18
CA LEU A 171 -39.45 13.05 -1.50
C LEU A 171 -39.81 12.22 -2.75
N PRO A 172 -40.92 11.45 -2.73
CA PRO A 172 -41.57 10.94 -3.94
C PRO A 172 -41.91 12.05 -4.95
N SER A 173 -41.89 11.74 -6.25
CA SER A 173 -42.21 12.72 -7.29
C SER A 173 -43.68 13.17 -7.24
N GLY A 174 -43.89 14.47 -7.49
CA GLY A 174 -45.18 15.14 -7.35
C GLY A 174 -45.36 15.89 -6.02
N LEU A 175 -44.64 15.48 -4.96
CA LEU A 175 -44.53 16.27 -3.74
C LEU A 175 -43.53 17.41 -3.92
N VAL A 176 -43.84 18.57 -3.32
CA VAL A 176 -43.03 19.78 -3.40
C VAL A 176 -42.78 20.37 -2.01
N LYS A 177 -41.61 20.97 -1.84
CA LYS A 177 -41.26 21.80 -0.68
C LYS A 177 -41.67 23.24 -0.93
N ASN A 178 -42.23 23.89 0.07
CA ASN A 178 -42.61 25.30 0.06
C ASN A 178 -42.16 25.97 1.38
N ILE A 179 -42.09 27.30 1.41
CA ILE A 179 -41.72 28.07 2.59
C ILE A 179 -42.62 29.31 2.73
N ASP A 180 -43.11 29.56 3.93
CA ASP A 180 -43.82 30.78 4.32
C ASP A 180 -42.94 31.58 5.27
N GLU A 181 -42.10 32.43 4.68
CA GLU A 181 -41.12 33.27 5.40
C GLU A 181 -41.78 34.16 6.46
N LYS A 182 -43.05 34.58 6.25
CA LYS A 182 -43.80 35.46 7.15
C LYS A 182 -44.41 34.73 8.35
N LYS A 183 -44.46 33.40 8.32
CA LYS A 183 -44.94 32.56 9.43
C LYS A 183 -43.87 31.61 9.95
N HIS A 184 -42.64 31.74 9.45
CA HIS A 184 -41.48 30.88 9.72
C HIS A 184 -41.80 29.38 9.62
N LYS A 185 -42.41 28.97 8.49
CA LYS A 185 -42.85 27.60 8.23
C LYS A 185 -42.29 27.02 6.94
N ILE A 186 -41.64 25.86 7.01
CA ILE A 186 -41.33 24.99 5.86
C ILE A 186 -42.46 23.97 5.73
N MET A 187 -42.91 23.70 4.50
CA MET A 187 -44.06 22.83 4.24
C MET A 187 -43.72 21.79 3.15
N ILE A 188 -44.15 20.55 3.34
CA ILE A 188 -44.15 19.49 2.31
C ILE A 188 -45.60 19.26 1.91
N VAL A 189 -45.90 19.49 0.63
CA VAL A 189 -47.28 19.54 0.10
C VAL A 189 -47.35 18.93 -1.30
N GLY A 190 -48.57 18.69 -1.79
CA GLY A 190 -48.84 18.23 -3.16
C GLY A 190 -49.43 16.82 -3.20
N SER A 191 -49.27 16.17 -4.35
CA SER A 191 -49.78 14.82 -4.61
C SER A 191 -48.65 13.93 -5.10
N VAL A 192 -48.57 12.71 -4.59
CA VAL A 192 -47.66 11.69 -5.13
C VAL A 192 -48.14 11.36 -6.55
N ASN A 193 -47.27 11.45 -7.56
CA ASN A 193 -47.68 11.15 -8.94
C ASN A 193 -48.16 9.69 -9.07
N SER A 194 -49.10 9.44 -10.00
CA SER A 194 -49.64 8.09 -10.23
C SER A 194 -48.65 7.10 -10.88
N ASP A 195 -47.48 7.57 -11.32
CA ASP A 195 -46.40 6.74 -11.86
C ASP A 195 -45.28 6.45 -10.86
N VAL A 196 -45.39 6.93 -9.62
CA VAL A 196 -44.47 6.61 -8.51
C VAL A 196 -44.57 5.11 -8.18
N MET A 197 -43.44 4.51 -7.78
CA MET A 197 -43.39 3.09 -7.42
C MET A 197 -43.96 2.86 -6.02
N SER A 198 -44.58 1.70 -5.81
CA SER A 198 -44.98 1.25 -4.47
C SER A 198 -43.77 1.08 -3.53
N GLY A 199 -43.93 1.43 -2.26
CA GLY A 199 -42.95 1.24 -1.19
C GLY A 199 -42.49 2.53 -0.51
N ASP A 200 -41.41 2.44 0.27
CA ASP A 200 -41.06 3.46 1.26
C ASP A 200 -40.07 4.50 0.71
N TYR A 201 -40.32 5.77 1.04
CA TYR A 201 -39.49 6.92 0.67
C TYR A 201 -39.13 7.73 1.93
N GLU A 202 -37.95 7.46 2.48
CA GLU A 202 -37.35 8.31 3.52
C GLU A 202 -37.01 9.69 2.96
N TYR A 203 -37.50 10.75 3.61
CA TYR A 203 -37.16 12.13 3.29
C TYR A 203 -36.45 12.81 4.46
N LYS A 204 -35.65 13.83 4.15
CA LYS A 204 -34.91 14.63 5.13
C LYS A 204 -35.12 16.13 4.86
N VAL A 205 -35.44 16.89 5.90
CA VAL A 205 -35.45 18.36 5.94
C VAL A 205 -34.21 18.83 6.68
N THR A 206 -33.44 19.75 6.11
CA THR A 206 -32.24 20.36 6.71
C THR A 206 -32.33 21.89 6.62
N VAL A 207 -32.03 22.60 7.71
CA VAL A 207 -31.90 24.07 7.79
C VAL A 207 -30.52 24.47 8.30
N LYS A 208 -30.06 25.69 7.96
CA LYS A 208 -28.78 26.27 8.37
C LYS A 208 -28.90 27.77 8.64
N ASN A 209 -28.02 28.30 9.49
CA ASN A 209 -27.80 29.73 9.71
C ASN A 209 -26.46 30.21 9.09
N ASP A 210 -26.16 31.51 9.17
CA ASP A 210 -24.92 32.09 8.65
C ASP A 210 -23.69 31.80 9.52
N GLN A 211 -23.90 31.41 10.78
CA GLN A 211 -22.88 30.91 11.71
C GLN A 211 -22.38 29.50 11.30
N GLY A 212 -23.15 28.77 10.47
CA GLY A 212 -22.79 27.46 9.92
C GLY A 212 -23.38 26.27 10.68
N ASP A 213 -24.23 26.50 11.68
CA ASP A 213 -24.99 25.46 12.36
C ASP A 213 -25.94 24.74 11.38
N GLU A 214 -26.24 23.47 11.66
CA GLU A 214 -27.21 22.68 10.90
C GLU A 214 -28.19 21.99 11.85
N LYS A 215 -29.49 22.05 11.54
CA LYS A 215 -30.53 21.22 12.17
C LYS A 215 -31.32 20.47 11.11
N SER A 216 -31.74 19.25 11.44
CA SER A 216 -32.47 18.42 10.49
C SER A 216 -33.44 17.45 11.14
N LEU A 217 -34.55 17.17 10.45
CA LEU A 217 -35.55 16.16 10.79
C LEU A 217 -35.78 15.25 9.58
N SER A 218 -36.21 14.02 9.83
CA SER A 218 -36.53 13.02 8.80
C SER A 218 -37.92 12.43 9.04
N GLY A 219 -38.50 11.84 7.99
CA GLY A 219 -39.76 11.10 8.04
C GLY A 219 -39.89 10.20 6.81
N THR A 220 -40.96 9.39 6.75
CA THR A 220 -41.14 8.39 5.68
C THR A 220 -42.51 8.52 5.02
N ILE A 221 -42.52 8.58 3.69
CA ILE A 221 -43.75 8.46 2.90
C ILE A 221 -43.83 7.02 2.34
N VAL A 222 -44.81 6.24 2.80
CA VAL A 222 -45.13 4.92 2.26
C VAL A 222 -46.10 5.09 1.11
N VAL A 223 -45.72 4.68 -0.10
CA VAL A 223 -46.57 4.80 -1.30
C VAL A 223 -47.29 3.49 -1.59
N GLU A 224 -48.61 3.49 -1.45
CA GLU A 224 -49.48 2.36 -1.78
C GLU A 224 -49.96 2.38 -3.24
N SER A 225 -50.21 1.19 -3.80
CA SER A 225 -50.82 0.99 -5.14
C SER A 225 -50.21 1.80 -6.28
N GLY A 226 -48.95 2.22 -6.12
CA GLY A 226 -48.13 2.77 -7.20
C GLY A 226 -47.76 1.71 -8.22
N LYS A 227 -46.89 2.07 -9.16
CA LYS A 227 -46.31 1.10 -10.10
C LYS A 227 -45.63 -0.02 -9.34
N ALA A 228 -45.92 -1.26 -9.74
CA ALA A 228 -45.35 -2.45 -9.13
C ALA A 228 -43.82 -2.40 -9.17
N ARG A 229 -43.20 -2.36 -7.99
CA ARG A 229 -41.75 -2.29 -7.82
C ARG A 229 -41.17 -3.70 -7.91
N THR A 230 -40.19 -3.89 -8.79
CA THR A 230 -39.41 -5.11 -8.92
C THR A 230 -38.43 -5.21 -7.77
N SER A 231 -38.31 -6.40 -7.17
CA SER A 231 -37.37 -6.67 -6.09
C SER A 231 -36.72 -8.04 -6.21
N ILE A 232 -35.52 -8.18 -5.65
CA ILE A 232 -34.83 -9.46 -5.45
C ILE A 232 -34.01 -9.43 -4.15
N LYS A 233 -34.17 -10.45 -3.32
CA LYS A 233 -33.47 -10.60 -2.03
C LYS A 233 -32.89 -12.01 -1.91
N LEU A 234 -31.81 -12.16 -1.16
CA LEU A 234 -31.28 -13.48 -0.79
C LEU A 234 -32.15 -14.10 0.31
N VAL A 235 -32.50 -15.38 0.18
CA VAL A 235 -33.36 -16.10 1.15
C VAL A 235 -32.74 -17.43 1.62
N SER A 236 -31.69 -17.93 0.95
CA SER A 236 -30.86 -19.01 1.51
C SER A 236 -30.25 -18.60 2.85
N GLU A 237 -30.33 -19.49 3.84
CA GLU A 237 -29.78 -19.29 5.21
C GLU A 237 -28.28 -18.97 5.20
N LYS A 238 -27.55 -19.43 4.18
CA LYS A 238 -26.11 -19.19 4.01
C LYS A 238 -25.84 -17.97 3.13
N ALA A 239 -25.99 -16.78 3.71
CA ALA A 239 -25.56 -15.51 3.11
C ALA A 239 -24.04 -15.46 2.75
N ARG A 240 -23.27 -16.35 3.38
CA ARG A 240 -21.90 -16.71 3.02
C ARG A 240 -21.71 -18.21 3.20
N GLN A 241 -20.99 -18.85 2.28
CA GLN A 241 -20.52 -20.24 2.40
C GLN A 241 -19.01 -20.32 2.15
N GLU A 242 -18.38 -21.43 2.56
CA GLU A 242 -16.95 -21.70 2.39
C GLU A 242 -16.78 -22.99 1.57
N VAL A 243 -16.02 -22.94 0.48
CA VAL A 243 -15.96 -24.00 -0.54
C VAL A 243 -14.53 -24.21 -1.03
N LEU A 244 -14.11 -25.46 -1.24
CA LEU A 244 -12.81 -25.75 -1.86
C LEU A 244 -12.85 -25.43 -3.37
N ALA A 245 -11.78 -24.84 -3.91
CA ALA A 245 -11.63 -24.72 -5.37
C ALA A 245 -11.70 -26.11 -6.03
N GLY A 246 -12.57 -26.27 -7.03
CA GLY A 246 -12.89 -27.56 -7.66
C GLY A 246 -14.12 -28.29 -7.10
N ASN A 247 -14.70 -27.83 -5.98
CA ASN A 247 -15.93 -28.41 -5.40
C ASN A 247 -17.20 -27.65 -5.84
N GLU A 248 -18.35 -28.27 -5.65
CA GLU A 248 -19.66 -27.64 -5.80
C GLU A 248 -19.99 -26.68 -4.65
N ILE A 249 -20.70 -25.60 -4.97
CA ILE A 249 -21.32 -24.72 -3.99
C ILE A 249 -22.63 -25.31 -3.49
N GLU A 250 -23.00 -25.04 -2.23
CA GLU A 250 -24.37 -25.27 -1.77
C GLU A 250 -25.32 -24.32 -2.52
N PRO A 251 -26.52 -24.78 -2.95
CA PRO A 251 -27.44 -23.97 -3.74
C PRO A 251 -27.83 -22.64 -3.06
N VAL A 252 -27.67 -21.54 -3.80
CA VAL A 252 -27.97 -20.19 -3.35
C VAL A 252 -29.32 -19.76 -3.91
N VAL A 253 -30.31 -19.62 -3.03
CA VAL A 253 -31.70 -19.30 -3.37
C VAL A 253 -32.01 -17.83 -3.09
N PHE A 254 -32.48 -17.13 -4.11
CA PHE A 254 -32.99 -15.76 -4.06
C PHE A 254 -34.51 -15.76 -4.27
N GLU A 255 -35.23 -14.88 -3.60
CA GLU A 255 -36.67 -14.65 -3.83
C GLU A 255 -36.85 -13.30 -4.52
N PHE A 256 -37.73 -13.24 -5.53
CA PHE A 256 -37.99 -12.04 -6.31
C PHE A 256 -39.49 -11.73 -6.42
N ALA A 257 -39.83 -10.49 -6.74
CA ALA A 257 -41.20 -10.06 -7.02
C ALA A 257 -41.25 -9.10 -8.20
N ASN A 258 -42.36 -9.12 -8.94
CA ASN A 258 -42.60 -8.29 -10.13
C ASN A 258 -41.48 -8.39 -11.19
N VAL A 259 -40.97 -9.61 -11.41
CA VAL A 259 -40.08 -9.96 -12.54
C VAL A 259 -40.87 -10.83 -13.51
N ARG A 260 -40.77 -10.56 -14.81
CA ARG A 260 -41.33 -11.43 -15.85
C ARG A 260 -40.32 -12.51 -16.21
N VAL A 261 -40.58 -13.73 -15.77
CA VAL A 261 -39.70 -14.89 -16.07
C VAL A 261 -40.03 -15.47 -17.45
N ASP A 262 -38.99 -15.86 -18.18
CA ASP A 262 -39.07 -16.66 -19.41
C ASP A 262 -38.03 -17.80 -19.35
N GLU A 263 -38.13 -18.77 -20.27
CA GLU A 263 -37.26 -19.96 -20.32
C GLU A 263 -35.76 -19.64 -20.51
N SER A 264 -35.43 -18.44 -21.02
CA SER A 264 -34.05 -17.97 -21.19
C SER A 264 -33.52 -17.15 -20.01
N LEU A 265 -34.35 -16.94 -18.98
CA LEU A 265 -34.09 -16.07 -17.83
C LEU A 265 -33.67 -14.64 -18.23
N SER A 266 -34.18 -14.12 -19.36
CA SER A 266 -33.70 -12.85 -19.94
C SER A 266 -33.85 -11.62 -19.02
N SER A 267 -34.81 -11.69 -18.08
CA SER A 267 -35.05 -10.68 -17.06
C SER A 267 -34.11 -10.78 -15.85
N PHE A 268 -33.06 -11.60 -15.90
CA PHE A 268 -32.00 -11.65 -14.91
C PHE A 268 -30.64 -11.44 -15.58
N LYS A 269 -29.78 -10.61 -14.96
CA LYS A 269 -28.36 -10.54 -15.30
C LYS A 269 -27.53 -11.15 -14.19
N PHE A 270 -26.77 -12.17 -14.56
CA PHE A 270 -25.84 -12.88 -13.70
C PHE A 270 -24.45 -12.27 -13.85
N GLU A 271 -23.96 -11.68 -12.77
CA GLU A 271 -22.64 -11.05 -12.68
C GLU A 271 -21.88 -11.62 -11.47
N GLY A 272 -20.56 -11.46 -11.41
CA GLY A 272 -19.79 -11.90 -10.26
C GLY A 272 -18.30 -11.92 -10.49
N SER A 273 -17.56 -12.14 -9.41
CA SER A 273 -16.13 -12.43 -9.46
C SER A 273 -15.84 -13.93 -9.38
N LEU A 274 -16.80 -14.73 -8.90
CA LEU A 274 -16.69 -16.18 -8.76
C LEU A 274 -16.62 -16.84 -10.15
N LYS A 275 -15.59 -17.67 -10.38
CA LYS A 275 -15.43 -18.46 -11.61
C LYS A 275 -15.77 -19.92 -11.36
N GLY A 276 -16.38 -20.55 -12.35
CA GLY A 276 -16.88 -21.91 -12.25
C GLY A 276 -17.91 -22.23 -13.34
N SER A 277 -18.49 -23.42 -13.25
CA SER A 277 -19.61 -23.86 -14.08
C SER A 277 -20.90 -23.76 -13.28
N PHE A 278 -21.61 -22.64 -13.41
CA PHE A 278 -22.84 -22.35 -12.67
C PHE A 278 -24.08 -22.45 -13.55
N ALA A 279 -25.14 -23.05 -12.99
CA ALA A 279 -26.46 -23.13 -13.55
C ALA A 279 -27.45 -22.29 -12.72
N TYR A 280 -28.47 -21.78 -13.39
CA TYR A 280 -29.55 -20.98 -12.79
C TYR A 280 -30.89 -21.59 -13.16
N SER A 281 -31.77 -21.76 -12.18
CA SER A 281 -33.14 -22.26 -12.38
C SER A 281 -34.15 -21.41 -11.60
N VAL A 282 -35.37 -21.30 -12.12
CA VAL A 282 -36.48 -20.62 -11.44
C VAL A 282 -37.62 -21.59 -11.16
N GLU A 283 -38.14 -21.53 -9.95
CA GLU A 283 -39.36 -22.22 -9.52
C GLU A 283 -40.22 -21.22 -8.74
N GLU A 284 -41.48 -21.06 -9.15
CA GLU A 284 -42.40 -20.01 -8.64
C GLU A 284 -41.77 -18.60 -8.63
N ASN A 285 -41.49 -18.05 -7.45
CA ASN A 285 -40.87 -16.74 -7.23
C ASN A 285 -39.41 -16.84 -6.74
N LYS A 286 -38.78 -18.01 -6.88
CA LYS A 286 -37.42 -18.30 -6.38
C LYS A 286 -36.47 -18.62 -7.52
N LEU A 287 -35.30 -18.01 -7.46
CA LEU A 287 -34.19 -18.20 -8.39
C LEU A 287 -33.04 -18.88 -7.65
N THR A 288 -32.66 -20.07 -8.10
CA THR A 288 -31.60 -20.89 -7.50
C THR A 288 -30.35 -20.87 -8.37
N CYS A 289 -29.20 -20.63 -7.75
CA CYS A 289 -27.88 -20.75 -8.36
C CYS A 289 -27.14 -21.96 -7.75
N SER A 290 -26.61 -22.85 -8.59
CA SER A 290 -25.81 -24.01 -8.17
C SER A 290 -24.68 -24.28 -9.17
N GLY A 291 -23.67 -25.07 -8.79
CA GLY A 291 -22.57 -25.45 -9.69
C GLY A 291 -21.19 -25.53 -9.04
N THR A 292 -20.17 -25.76 -9.86
CA THR A 292 -18.80 -26.09 -9.43
C THR A 292 -17.85 -24.89 -9.53
N VAL A 293 -17.07 -24.62 -8.49
CA VAL A 293 -16.03 -23.58 -8.48
C VAL A 293 -14.82 -24.04 -9.31
N ASP A 294 -14.23 -23.13 -10.09
CA ASP A 294 -13.00 -23.36 -10.87
C ASP A 294 -11.85 -23.86 -9.98
N GLU A 295 -11.28 -25.03 -10.30
CA GLU A 295 -10.19 -25.68 -9.55
C GLU A 295 -8.91 -24.82 -9.46
N ASN A 296 -8.71 -23.94 -10.44
CA ASN A 296 -7.53 -23.08 -10.54
C ASN A 296 -7.76 -21.71 -9.86
N LEU A 297 -8.95 -21.47 -9.31
CA LEU A 297 -9.29 -20.21 -8.66
C LEU A 297 -8.40 -19.95 -7.44
N LYS A 298 -8.00 -18.69 -7.25
CA LYS A 298 -7.21 -18.27 -6.09
C LYS A 298 -8.09 -18.27 -4.85
N GLY A 299 -7.51 -18.55 -3.69
CA GLY A 299 -8.27 -18.50 -2.45
C GLY A 299 -8.67 -17.06 -2.08
N GLY A 300 -9.86 -16.89 -1.52
CA GLY A 300 -10.41 -15.60 -1.09
C GLY A 300 -11.91 -15.47 -1.29
N LEU A 301 -12.46 -14.32 -0.88
CA LEU A 301 -13.89 -14.04 -0.93
C LEU A 301 -14.34 -13.56 -2.31
N TYR A 302 -15.30 -14.27 -2.90
CA TYR A 302 -15.94 -13.96 -4.16
C TYR A 302 -17.44 -13.69 -3.97
N SER A 303 -18.06 -13.00 -4.92
CA SER A 303 -19.49 -12.71 -4.91
C SER A 303 -20.20 -13.20 -6.17
N ILE A 304 -21.42 -13.69 -5.95
CA ILE A 304 -22.47 -13.90 -6.95
C ILE A 304 -23.37 -12.67 -6.86
N ARG A 305 -23.57 -11.97 -7.98
CA ARG A 305 -24.44 -10.80 -8.10
C ARG A 305 -25.56 -11.11 -9.09
N ILE A 306 -26.81 -10.94 -8.67
CA ILE A 306 -27.95 -11.10 -9.57
C ILE A 306 -28.71 -9.78 -9.62
N ILE A 307 -28.87 -9.27 -10.84
CA ILE A 307 -29.70 -8.09 -11.12
C ILE A 307 -31.04 -8.59 -11.70
N ALA A 308 -32.13 -8.36 -10.98
CA ALA A 308 -33.47 -8.58 -11.50
C ALA A 308 -33.91 -7.37 -12.33
N ILE A 309 -34.46 -7.62 -13.52
CA ILE A 309 -34.91 -6.60 -14.47
C ILE A 309 -36.43 -6.57 -14.47
N GLY A 310 -36.98 -5.40 -14.17
CA GLY A 310 -38.42 -5.14 -14.18
C GLY A 310 -38.84 -4.24 -15.33
N GLU A 311 -40.15 -4.07 -15.47
CA GLU A 311 -40.74 -3.12 -16.43
C GLU A 311 -40.46 -1.66 -16.05
N ASN A 312 -40.28 -1.38 -14.74
CA ASN A 312 -40.22 -0.01 -14.20
C ASN A 312 -38.95 0.27 -13.37
N ASN A 313 -38.30 -0.74 -12.79
CA ASN A 313 -36.99 -0.63 -12.15
C ASN A 313 -36.22 -1.95 -12.26
N ASN A 314 -34.92 -1.89 -11.98
CA ASN A 314 -34.12 -3.08 -11.66
C ASN A 314 -33.89 -3.13 -10.15
N ASP A 315 -33.56 -4.32 -9.63
CA ASP A 315 -33.08 -4.50 -8.26
C ASP A 315 -31.87 -5.46 -8.25
N THR A 316 -31.10 -5.56 -7.16
CA THR A 316 -29.85 -6.33 -7.12
C THR A 316 -29.62 -7.03 -5.78
N ALA A 317 -29.49 -8.36 -5.84
CA ALA A 317 -29.10 -9.19 -4.71
C ALA A 317 -27.65 -9.70 -4.85
N PHE A 318 -27.04 -10.04 -3.72
CA PHE A 318 -25.69 -10.56 -3.63
C PHE A 318 -25.63 -11.77 -2.69
N ALA A 319 -24.77 -12.74 -3.02
CA ALA A 319 -24.36 -13.81 -2.11
C ALA A 319 -22.83 -13.97 -2.17
N ASN A 320 -22.23 -14.52 -1.11
CA ASN A 320 -20.77 -14.61 -0.99
C ASN A 320 -20.28 -16.06 -0.87
N VAL A 321 -19.19 -16.37 -1.56
CA VAL A 321 -18.50 -17.66 -1.51
C VAL A 321 -17.05 -17.39 -1.14
N ASP A 322 -16.61 -17.91 0.00
CA ASP A 322 -15.19 -17.89 0.37
C ASP A 322 -14.53 -19.14 -0.18
N VAL A 323 -13.60 -18.96 -1.10
CA VAL A 323 -12.96 -20.07 -1.82
C VAL A 323 -11.66 -20.40 -1.12
N ILE A 324 -11.52 -21.64 -0.65
CA ILE A 324 -10.25 -22.16 -0.13
C ILE A 324 -9.52 -22.88 -1.26
N ARG A 325 -8.33 -22.37 -1.62
CA ARG A 325 -7.42 -23.08 -2.52
C ARG A 325 -6.61 -24.10 -1.73
N LYS A 326 -6.68 -25.37 -2.12
CA LYS A 326 -5.83 -26.43 -1.57
C LYS A 326 -4.36 -26.08 -1.85
N SER A 327 -3.56 -25.85 -0.80
CA SER A 327 -2.15 -25.52 -0.97
C SER A 327 -1.38 -26.74 -1.47
N VAL A 328 -0.44 -26.52 -2.39
CA VAL A 328 0.49 -27.55 -2.87
C VAL A 328 1.79 -27.36 -2.11
N GLU A 329 2.15 -28.33 -1.27
CA GLU A 329 3.37 -28.27 -0.48
C GLU A 329 4.60 -28.51 -1.38
N THR A 330 5.52 -27.54 -1.41
CA THR A 330 6.87 -27.73 -1.95
C THR A 330 7.66 -28.60 -0.97
N LYS A 331 8.31 -29.66 -1.46
CA LYS A 331 9.14 -30.56 -0.66
C LYS A 331 10.49 -30.77 -1.34
N VAL A 332 11.55 -30.87 -0.54
CA VAL A 332 12.89 -31.19 -1.02
C VAL A 332 13.59 -32.08 0.01
N TYR A 333 14.36 -33.05 -0.48
CA TYR A 333 15.13 -33.99 0.33
C TYR A 333 16.33 -34.51 -0.46
N VAL A 334 17.40 -34.89 0.22
CA VAL A 334 18.52 -35.58 -0.42
C VAL A 334 18.10 -37.01 -0.75
N ILE A 335 18.60 -37.54 -1.87
CA ILE A 335 18.41 -38.93 -2.29
C ILE A 335 19.75 -39.66 -2.53
N GLU A 336 20.85 -38.95 -2.81
CA GLU A 336 22.19 -39.52 -2.94
C GLU A 336 23.24 -38.61 -2.29
N ASN A 337 24.23 -39.23 -1.63
CA ASN A 337 25.44 -38.60 -1.07
C ASN A 337 25.18 -37.46 -0.05
N GLU A 338 24.20 -37.66 0.84
CA GLU A 338 23.84 -36.76 1.95
C GLU A 338 24.99 -36.48 2.93
N THR A 339 25.96 -37.39 3.06
CA THR A 339 27.20 -37.11 3.81
C THR A 339 28.38 -37.78 3.13
N GLN A 340 29.46 -37.02 2.93
CA GLN A 340 30.71 -37.50 2.36
C GLN A 340 31.93 -36.91 3.10
N SER A 341 33.07 -37.57 2.98
CA SER A 341 34.33 -37.20 3.64
C SER A 341 35.47 -37.28 2.62
N LEU A 342 36.24 -36.21 2.49
CA LEU A 342 37.22 -36.00 1.41
C LEU A 342 38.34 -35.06 1.87
N THR A 343 39.39 -34.90 1.07
CA THR A 343 40.51 -33.98 1.35
C THR A 343 40.28 -32.62 0.69
N ALA A 344 40.84 -31.56 1.26
CA ALA A 344 40.95 -30.27 0.56
C ALA A 344 41.63 -30.44 -0.81
N GLY A 345 41.01 -29.96 -1.89
CA GLY A 345 41.43 -30.18 -3.27
C GLY A 345 40.78 -31.37 -4.01
N ASP A 346 40.04 -32.24 -3.32
CA ASP A 346 39.30 -33.35 -3.97
C ASP A 346 38.00 -32.87 -4.65
N SER A 347 37.52 -33.64 -5.63
CA SER A 347 36.18 -33.47 -6.22
C SER A 347 35.14 -34.23 -5.42
N ILE A 348 33.94 -33.67 -5.26
CA ILE A 348 32.85 -34.33 -4.54
C ILE A 348 32.29 -35.52 -5.33
N GLU A 349 31.77 -36.53 -4.64
CA GLU A 349 30.76 -37.40 -5.23
C GLU A 349 29.45 -36.61 -5.43
N PRO A 350 28.71 -36.78 -6.55
CA PRO A 350 27.58 -35.93 -6.86
C PRO A 350 26.49 -36.00 -5.77
N ILE A 351 26.09 -34.85 -5.22
CA ILE A 351 25.00 -34.78 -4.25
C ILE A 351 23.71 -34.62 -5.02
N VAL A 352 22.73 -35.49 -4.80
CA VAL A 352 21.47 -35.47 -5.56
C VAL A 352 20.29 -35.22 -4.62
N PHE A 353 19.50 -34.20 -4.95
CA PHE A 353 18.27 -33.82 -4.26
C PHE A 353 17.06 -34.13 -5.15
N LYS A 354 15.95 -34.54 -4.54
CA LYS A 354 14.65 -34.59 -5.19
C LYS A 354 13.80 -33.40 -4.74
N VAL A 355 13.13 -32.75 -5.68
CA VAL A 355 12.30 -31.55 -5.51
C VAL A 355 10.89 -31.83 -6.03
N GLU A 356 9.89 -31.64 -5.17
CA GLU A 356 8.47 -31.74 -5.49
C GLU A 356 7.84 -30.35 -5.42
N HIS A 357 7.20 -29.93 -6.51
CA HIS A 357 6.49 -28.64 -6.63
C HIS A 357 7.38 -27.40 -6.35
N GLY A 358 8.59 -27.38 -6.91
CA GLY A 358 9.55 -26.28 -6.78
C GLY A 358 10.30 -25.96 -8.07
N SER A 359 10.42 -24.67 -8.38
CA SER A 359 11.01 -24.12 -9.59
C SER A 359 12.36 -23.45 -9.32
N ASN A 360 12.38 -22.46 -8.42
CA ASN A 360 13.57 -21.69 -8.06
C ASN A 360 14.47 -22.52 -7.12
N LEU A 361 15.79 -22.39 -7.30
CA LEU A 361 16.80 -23.16 -6.57
C LEU A 361 17.95 -22.23 -6.14
N GLU A 362 18.35 -22.31 -4.87
CA GLU A 362 19.50 -21.59 -4.32
C GLU A 362 20.37 -22.58 -3.53
N LEU A 363 21.67 -22.63 -3.84
CA LEU A 363 22.63 -23.48 -3.13
C LEU A 363 23.59 -22.61 -2.31
N THR A 364 23.72 -22.90 -1.02
CA THR A 364 24.55 -22.13 -0.08
C THR A 364 25.54 -23.02 0.67
N ASN A 365 26.59 -22.38 1.21
CA ASN A 365 27.61 -22.99 2.08
C ASN A 365 28.40 -24.18 1.46
N PHE A 366 28.59 -24.16 0.14
CA PHE A 366 29.45 -25.13 -0.55
C PHE A 366 30.95 -24.79 -0.37
N PRO A 367 31.83 -25.76 -0.02
CA PRO A 367 33.25 -25.50 0.31
C PRO A 367 34.16 -25.37 -0.93
N GLY A 368 33.77 -24.60 -1.94
CA GLY A 368 34.55 -24.42 -3.16
C GLY A 368 33.72 -24.07 -4.40
N GLY A 369 34.19 -24.48 -5.57
CA GLY A 369 33.50 -24.25 -6.84
C GLY A 369 32.51 -25.36 -7.16
N TYR A 370 31.25 -25.02 -7.44
CA TYR A 370 30.20 -25.98 -7.76
C TYR A 370 29.48 -25.70 -9.08
N VAL A 371 28.83 -26.74 -9.60
CA VAL A 371 27.92 -26.72 -10.74
C VAL A 371 26.63 -27.43 -10.33
N LEU A 372 25.52 -26.70 -10.37
CA LEU A 372 24.17 -27.20 -10.15
C LEU A 372 23.52 -27.52 -11.50
N LYS A 373 22.89 -28.70 -11.61
CA LYS A 373 22.06 -29.08 -12.76
C LYS A 373 20.69 -29.53 -12.27
N LYS A 374 19.62 -29.16 -12.98
CA LYS A 374 18.25 -29.64 -12.75
C LYS A 374 17.79 -30.47 -13.94
N ASP A 375 17.24 -31.65 -13.68
CA ASP A 375 16.54 -32.47 -14.67
C ASP A 375 15.20 -32.94 -14.08
N GLY A 376 14.10 -32.49 -14.67
CA GLY A 376 12.75 -32.66 -14.12
C GLY A 376 12.64 -32.25 -12.64
N ASN A 377 12.38 -33.24 -11.79
CA ASN A 377 12.24 -33.12 -10.33
C ASN A 377 13.54 -33.41 -9.56
N THR A 378 14.67 -33.57 -10.24
CA THR A 378 15.97 -33.93 -9.65
C THR A 378 16.96 -32.78 -9.79
N VAL A 379 17.77 -32.53 -8.75
CA VAL A 379 18.83 -31.52 -8.74
C VAL A 379 20.14 -32.18 -8.34
N THR A 380 21.13 -32.15 -9.23
CA THR A 380 22.46 -32.74 -9.02
C THR A 380 23.49 -31.63 -8.84
N ILE A 381 24.23 -31.70 -7.74
CA ILE A 381 25.36 -30.83 -7.43
C ILE A 381 26.66 -31.60 -7.68
N THR A 382 27.60 -30.95 -8.38
CA THR A 382 28.96 -31.44 -8.61
C THR A 382 29.94 -30.29 -8.33
N GLY A 383 31.19 -30.57 -7.96
CA GLY A 383 32.12 -29.49 -7.60
C GLY A 383 33.49 -29.98 -7.13
N LEU A 384 34.40 -29.02 -7.00
CA LEU A 384 35.75 -29.17 -6.48
C LEU A 384 35.86 -28.43 -5.15
N VAL A 385 36.39 -29.11 -4.13
CA VAL A 385 36.57 -28.54 -2.79
C VAL A 385 37.85 -27.72 -2.77
N GLU A 386 37.79 -26.52 -2.18
CA GLU A 386 38.91 -25.59 -2.18
C GLU A 386 40.12 -26.14 -1.40
N GLU A 387 41.34 -25.93 -1.89
CA GLU A 387 42.59 -26.31 -1.21
C GLU A 387 42.79 -25.58 0.14
N SER A 388 41.99 -24.58 0.51
CA SER A 388 41.98 -23.96 1.86
C SER A 388 40.83 -24.41 2.77
N ALA A 389 39.91 -25.26 2.30
CA ALA A 389 38.79 -25.75 3.11
C ALA A 389 39.26 -26.72 4.22
N LYS A 390 38.48 -26.80 5.31
CA LYS A 390 38.68 -27.74 6.43
C LYS A 390 37.46 -27.80 7.34
N GLY A 391 37.16 -28.99 7.85
CA GLY A 391 36.03 -29.24 8.76
C GLY A 391 34.70 -29.53 8.05
N PRO A 392 33.58 -29.59 8.80
CA PRO A 392 32.27 -29.90 8.26
C PRO A 392 31.60 -28.69 7.62
N HIS A 393 31.04 -28.88 6.42
CA HIS A 393 30.23 -27.90 5.71
C HIS A 393 28.83 -28.46 5.43
N GLU A 394 27.81 -27.86 6.05
CA GLU A 394 26.40 -28.11 5.72
C GLU A 394 26.02 -27.38 4.42
N VAL A 395 26.06 -28.08 3.29
CA VAL A 395 25.55 -27.57 2.01
C VAL A 395 24.03 -27.56 2.06
N VAL A 396 23.40 -26.41 1.84
CA VAL A 396 21.93 -26.27 1.89
C VAL A 396 21.39 -25.92 0.50
N LEU A 397 20.47 -26.74 0.01
CA LEU A 397 19.63 -26.42 -1.15
C LEU A 397 18.29 -25.88 -0.66
N THR A 398 17.99 -24.63 -1.02
CA THR A 398 16.71 -23.97 -0.75
C THR A 398 15.88 -23.87 -2.02
N VAL A 399 14.57 -24.03 -1.87
CA VAL A 399 13.56 -24.06 -2.93
C VAL A 399 12.41 -23.12 -2.56
N ASP A 400 11.50 -22.84 -3.49
CA ASP A 400 10.25 -22.10 -3.29
C ASP A 400 9.56 -22.42 -1.95
N ASN A 401 8.94 -21.39 -1.36
CA ASN A 401 8.32 -21.43 -0.03
C ASN A 401 9.29 -21.76 1.14
N ASN A 402 10.59 -21.57 0.93
CA ASN A 402 11.68 -21.88 1.88
C ASN A 402 11.81 -23.37 2.25
N ALA A 403 11.24 -24.26 1.43
CA ALA A 403 11.52 -25.69 1.55
C ALA A 403 13.01 -25.93 1.31
N SER A 404 13.70 -26.58 2.25
CA SER A 404 15.16 -26.76 2.20
C SER A 404 15.61 -28.12 2.70
N ALA A 405 16.72 -28.59 2.15
CA ALA A 405 17.38 -29.84 2.53
C ALA A 405 18.89 -29.61 2.65
N LYS A 406 19.56 -30.41 3.49
CA LYS A 406 21.00 -30.30 3.78
C LYS A 406 21.75 -31.55 3.37
N ALA A 407 23.00 -31.38 2.94
CA ALA A 407 24.00 -32.44 2.84
C ALA A 407 25.29 -31.97 3.54
N THR A 408 26.12 -32.90 4.01
CA THR A 408 27.34 -32.61 4.79
C THR A 408 28.60 -33.02 4.03
N ILE A 409 29.52 -32.09 3.82
CA ILE A 409 30.85 -32.38 3.30
C ILE A 409 31.86 -32.20 4.44
N ASN A 410 32.52 -33.29 4.85
CA ASN A 410 33.58 -33.26 5.85
C ASN A 410 34.94 -33.16 5.16
N VAL A 411 35.57 -31.99 5.23
CA VAL A 411 36.86 -31.72 4.58
C VAL A 411 38.00 -32.01 5.55
N ALA A 412 38.75 -33.07 5.29
CA ALA A 412 40.03 -33.34 5.93
C ALA A 412 41.08 -32.33 5.42
N ALA A 413 41.98 -31.91 6.32
CA ALA A 413 43.06 -31.01 5.95
C ALA A 413 44.01 -31.67 4.95
N GLY A 414 44.42 -30.95 3.91
CA GLY A 414 45.40 -31.44 2.96
C GLY A 414 46.78 -31.64 3.59
N VAL A 415 47.53 -32.62 3.10
CA VAL A 415 48.86 -32.97 3.64
C VAL A 415 49.94 -32.50 2.67
N MET A 416 50.84 -31.65 3.15
CA MET A 416 51.92 -31.06 2.35
C MET A 416 53.01 -32.08 1.97
N SER A 417 53.07 -32.43 0.68
CA SER A 417 54.05 -33.37 0.11
C SER A 417 54.94 -32.69 -0.93
N PHE A 418 56.18 -33.17 -1.06
CA PHE A 418 57.22 -32.59 -1.94
C PHE A 418 58.34 -33.62 -2.14
N ASP A 419 58.12 -34.51 -3.09
CA ASP A 419 58.80 -35.81 -3.17
C ASP A 419 59.46 -35.98 -4.55
N VAL A 420 60.66 -36.57 -4.61
CA VAL A 420 61.41 -36.76 -5.87
C VAL A 420 60.73 -37.84 -6.71
N ILE A 421 60.45 -37.54 -7.98
CA ILE A 421 59.88 -38.48 -8.96
C ILE A 421 60.78 -38.73 -10.18
N GLU A 422 61.78 -37.89 -10.44
CA GLU A 422 62.78 -38.05 -11.51
C GLU A 422 64.15 -37.59 -10.99
N GLY A 423 65.22 -38.30 -11.35
CA GLY A 423 66.58 -38.01 -10.91
C GLY A 423 66.86 -38.43 -9.47
N SER A 424 67.71 -37.65 -8.78
CA SER A 424 68.02 -37.80 -7.35
C SER A 424 68.24 -36.41 -6.74
N ASP A 425 67.80 -36.21 -5.51
CA ASP A 425 68.07 -35.00 -4.72
C ASP A 425 69.51 -34.92 -4.18
N ASN A 426 70.27 -36.02 -4.29
CA ASN A 426 71.68 -36.11 -3.91
C ASN A 426 72.48 -36.65 -5.10
N GLN A 427 73.28 -35.79 -5.73
CA GLN A 427 74.07 -36.13 -6.92
C GLN A 427 75.56 -35.80 -6.77
N THR A 428 76.37 -36.41 -7.63
CA THR A 428 77.78 -36.08 -7.82
C THR A 428 78.02 -35.82 -9.31
N VAL A 429 78.62 -34.67 -9.63
CA VAL A 429 78.78 -34.16 -11.00
C VAL A 429 80.18 -33.55 -11.16
N VAL A 430 80.76 -33.65 -12.35
CA VAL A 430 82.06 -33.03 -12.64
C VAL A 430 81.84 -31.57 -13.05
N ALA A 431 82.67 -30.64 -12.57
CA ALA A 431 82.62 -29.23 -13.00
C ALA A 431 82.73 -29.14 -14.54
N GLY A 432 81.78 -28.43 -15.17
CA GLY A 432 81.63 -28.36 -16.63
C GLY A 432 80.74 -29.45 -17.25
N GLN A 433 79.95 -30.19 -16.47
CA GLN A 433 78.97 -31.18 -16.96
C GLN A 433 77.53 -30.84 -16.55
N GLU A 434 76.56 -31.37 -17.30
CA GLU A 434 75.13 -31.28 -16.97
C GLU A 434 74.77 -32.19 -15.80
N ILE A 435 73.90 -31.73 -14.88
CA ILE A 435 73.33 -32.59 -13.85
C ILE A 435 72.22 -33.49 -14.43
N VAL A 436 71.96 -34.64 -13.80
CA VAL A 436 70.72 -35.38 -14.12
C VAL A 436 69.55 -34.54 -13.60
N PRO A 437 68.55 -34.20 -14.43
CA PRO A 437 67.47 -33.34 -13.98
C PRO A 437 66.70 -33.91 -12.78
N ILE A 438 66.42 -33.07 -11.80
CA ILE A 438 65.72 -33.42 -10.56
C ILE A 438 64.28 -32.93 -10.67
N VAL A 439 63.29 -33.81 -10.65
CA VAL A 439 61.87 -33.42 -10.61
C VAL A 439 61.27 -33.80 -9.26
N TYR A 440 60.76 -32.78 -8.57
CA TYR A 440 59.90 -32.94 -7.41
C TYR A 440 58.44 -32.85 -7.83
N GLN A 441 57.62 -33.81 -7.41
CA GLN A 441 56.17 -33.71 -7.39
C GLN A 441 55.75 -33.10 -6.05
N TYR A 442 54.83 -32.14 -6.07
CA TYR A 442 54.28 -31.56 -4.85
C TYR A 442 52.76 -31.73 -4.75
N ASN A 443 52.25 -31.75 -3.53
CA ASN A 443 50.81 -31.61 -3.29
C ASN A 443 50.55 -30.72 -2.07
N HIS A 444 49.42 -30.01 -2.11
CA HIS A 444 48.98 -29.06 -1.09
C HIS A 444 50.00 -27.94 -0.76
N VAL A 445 50.88 -27.59 -1.71
CA VAL A 445 51.83 -26.48 -1.58
C VAL A 445 51.32 -25.26 -2.34
N LYS A 446 51.18 -24.14 -1.62
CA LYS A 446 50.73 -22.84 -2.11
C LYS A 446 51.88 -21.94 -2.57
N LEU A 447 53.04 -22.03 -1.92
CA LEU A 447 54.24 -21.26 -2.25
C LEU A 447 55.49 -22.14 -2.16
N ILE A 448 56.41 -21.96 -3.10
CA ILE A 448 57.71 -22.63 -3.16
C ILE A 448 58.78 -21.55 -3.35
N ASN A 449 59.78 -21.52 -2.48
CA ASN A 449 60.87 -20.55 -2.49
C ASN A 449 62.22 -21.28 -2.48
N GLY A 450 62.92 -21.26 -3.62
CA GLY A 450 64.24 -21.87 -3.77
C GLY A 450 65.35 -21.00 -3.19
N LYS A 451 66.23 -21.58 -2.37
CA LYS A 451 67.40 -20.93 -1.77
C LYS A 451 68.66 -21.77 -1.96
N LYS A 452 69.81 -21.09 -2.09
CA LYS A 452 71.15 -21.69 -2.27
C LYS A 452 71.26 -22.66 -3.46
N ILE A 453 70.43 -22.47 -4.49
CA ILE A 453 70.59 -23.17 -5.76
C ILE A 453 71.77 -22.53 -6.49
N LEU A 454 72.59 -23.35 -7.16
CA LEU A 454 73.73 -22.89 -7.95
C LEU A 454 73.26 -21.94 -9.05
N ALA A 455 74.00 -20.86 -9.29
CA ALA A 455 73.57 -19.78 -10.19
C ALA A 455 73.36 -20.24 -11.64
N ASP A 456 74.06 -21.29 -12.04
CA ASP A 456 74.12 -21.86 -13.39
C ASP A 456 73.09 -22.98 -13.62
N LEU A 457 72.29 -23.31 -12.57
CA LEU A 457 71.20 -24.28 -12.65
C LEU A 457 69.84 -23.58 -12.70
N GLU A 458 69.05 -23.90 -13.72
CA GLU A 458 67.69 -23.40 -13.87
C GLU A 458 66.71 -24.17 -12.97
N VAL A 459 65.70 -23.46 -12.47
CA VAL A 459 64.56 -24.04 -11.77
C VAL A 459 63.27 -23.61 -12.47
N LYS A 460 62.45 -24.58 -12.87
CA LYS A 460 61.12 -24.34 -13.48
C LYS A 460 60.02 -25.03 -12.67
N GLN A 461 59.03 -24.26 -12.25
CA GLN A 461 57.81 -24.75 -11.63
C GLN A 461 56.72 -24.94 -12.69
N ASP A 462 56.23 -26.16 -12.84
CA ASP A 462 55.03 -26.47 -13.60
C ASP A 462 53.85 -26.51 -12.62
N LYS A 463 53.02 -25.46 -12.64
CA LYS A 463 51.89 -25.32 -11.71
C LYS A 463 50.70 -26.20 -12.06
N GLU A 464 50.58 -26.64 -13.32
CA GLU A 464 49.48 -27.50 -13.78
C GLU A 464 49.74 -28.96 -13.39
N LYS A 465 50.99 -29.42 -13.55
CA LYS A 465 51.42 -30.76 -13.10
C LYS A 465 51.75 -30.83 -11.61
N LYS A 466 51.71 -29.71 -10.89
CA LYS A 466 52.23 -29.55 -9.51
C LYS A 466 53.68 -30.07 -9.36
N GLN A 467 54.59 -29.63 -10.23
CA GLN A 467 56.00 -30.09 -10.27
C GLN A 467 57.02 -28.95 -10.20
N VAL A 468 58.23 -29.27 -9.75
CA VAL A 468 59.43 -28.39 -9.80
C VAL A 468 60.59 -29.18 -10.38
N LYS A 469 61.21 -28.68 -11.46
CA LYS A 469 62.38 -29.29 -12.13
C LYS A 469 63.63 -28.42 -11.95
N ILE A 470 64.72 -29.01 -11.47
CA ILE A 470 66.09 -28.45 -11.46
C ILE A 470 66.90 -29.12 -12.57
N TYR A 471 67.65 -28.36 -13.36
CA TYR A 471 68.56 -28.87 -14.41
C TYR A 471 69.56 -27.78 -14.82
N GLY A 472 70.58 -28.16 -15.60
CA GLY A 472 71.59 -27.24 -16.12
C GLY A 472 73.01 -27.79 -16.01
N THR A 473 73.98 -26.98 -16.46
CA THR A 473 75.40 -27.31 -16.45
C THR A 473 76.09 -26.63 -15.27
N VAL A 474 76.87 -27.37 -14.51
CA VAL A 474 77.71 -26.78 -13.45
C VAL A 474 78.86 -26.02 -14.09
N ASP A 475 79.08 -24.77 -13.68
CA ASP A 475 80.21 -23.94 -14.13
C ASP A 475 81.56 -24.70 -14.04
N PRO A 476 82.36 -24.76 -15.13
CA PRO A 476 83.66 -25.43 -15.14
C PRO A 476 84.69 -24.81 -14.18
N GLU A 477 84.52 -23.57 -13.73
CA GLU A 477 85.40 -22.93 -12.73
C GLU A 477 85.00 -23.24 -11.28
N MET A 478 83.91 -23.99 -11.03
CA MET A 478 83.51 -24.38 -9.68
C MET A 478 84.55 -25.25 -8.97
N ALA A 479 84.92 -24.85 -7.75
CA ALA A 479 85.72 -25.65 -6.85
C ALA A 479 84.97 -26.92 -6.41
N ALA A 480 85.71 -28.00 -6.15
CA ALA A 480 85.14 -29.25 -5.67
C ALA A 480 84.54 -29.07 -4.25
N HIS A 481 83.22 -29.16 -4.12
CA HIS A 481 82.49 -28.84 -2.90
C HIS A 481 81.10 -29.52 -2.84
N GLU A 482 80.57 -29.69 -1.62
CA GLU A 482 79.18 -30.12 -1.40
C GLU A 482 78.26 -28.89 -1.38
N TYR A 483 77.51 -28.66 -2.45
CA TYR A 483 76.56 -27.56 -2.53
C TYR A 483 75.17 -28.02 -2.07
N VAL A 484 74.72 -27.51 -0.92
CA VAL A 484 73.41 -27.83 -0.33
C VAL A 484 72.37 -26.77 -0.72
N TYR A 485 71.39 -27.17 -1.53
CA TYR A 485 70.25 -26.33 -1.91
C TYR A 485 69.02 -26.64 -1.03
N SER A 486 68.06 -25.72 -0.96
CA SER A 486 66.87 -25.88 -0.13
C SER A 486 65.63 -25.21 -0.73
N PHE A 487 64.49 -25.88 -0.69
CA PHE A 487 63.17 -25.27 -0.91
C PHE A 487 62.49 -25.02 0.42
N GLU A 488 62.07 -23.77 0.63
CA GLU A 488 61.06 -23.43 1.63
C GLU A 488 59.68 -23.53 0.99
N LEU A 489 58.84 -24.38 1.57
CA LEU A 489 57.48 -24.64 1.13
C LEU A 489 56.51 -23.97 2.10
N THR A 490 55.36 -23.53 1.60
CA THR A 490 54.22 -23.09 2.43
C THR A 490 52.94 -23.68 1.88
N ASP A 491 52.11 -24.27 2.73
CA ASP A 491 50.82 -24.85 2.34
C ASP A 491 49.68 -23.81 2.29
N TYR A 492 48.44 -24.29 2.17
CA TYR A 492 47.26 -23.45 2.12
C TYR A 492 46.82 -22.92 3.49
N TYR A 493 47.28 -23.51 4.60
CA TYR A 493 46.98 -23.14 5.98
C TYR A 493 48.03 -22.20 6.61
N GLY A 494 49.23 -22.11 6.01
CA GLY A 494 50.35 -21.30 6.48
C GLY A 494 51.46 -22.10 7.18
N GLU A 495 51.40 -23.43 7.20
CA GLU A 495 52.49 -24.26 7.70
C GLU A 495 53.67 -24.24 6.72
N THR A 496 54.90 -24.32 7.25
CA THR A 496 56.12 -24.29 6.43
C THR A 496 56.99 -25.53 6.63
N LYS A 497 57.58 -26.00 5.54
CA LYS A 497 58.43 -27.19 5.48
C LYS A 497 59.66 -26.86 4.64
N THR A 498 60.84 -27.22 5.12
CA THR A 498 62.08 -27.09 4.33
C THR A 498 62.49 -28.46 3.82
N VAL A 499 62.74 -28.56 2.52
CA VAL A 499 63.33 -29.75 1.88
C VAL A 499 64.70 -29.37 1.33
N THR A 500 65.71 -30.21 1.55
CA THR A 500 67.10 -29.95 1.18
C THR A 500 67.65 -31.06 0.28
N GLY A 501 68.43 -30.69 -0.74
CA GLY A 501 69.20 -31.63 -1.54
C GLY A 501 70.66 -31.18 -1.70
N LYS A 502 71.48 -32.01 -2.35
CA LYS A 502 72.93 -31.85 -2.47
C LYS A 502 73.43 -32.08 -3.88
N ILE A 503 74.36 -31.24 -4.32
CA ILE A 503 75.13 -31.43 -5.54
C ILE A 503 76.62 -31.40 -5.15
N ASN A 504 77.26 -32.57 -5.18
CA ASN A 504 78.70 -32.72 -4.96
C ASN A 504 79.43 -32.46 -6.27
N VAL A 505 80.07 -31.29 -6.37
CA VAL A 505 80.92 -30.97 -7.52
C VAL A 505 82.29 -31.59 -7.30
N VAL A 506 82.80 -32.31 -8.30
CA VAL A 506 84.19 -32.78 -8.34
C VAL A 506 84.95 -32.06 -9.45
N ALA A 507 86.22 -31.75 -9.20
CA ALA A 507 87.04 -30.98 -10.15
C ALA A 507 87.29 -31.76 -11.44
N SER A 508 87.20 -31.08 -12.59
CA SER A 508 87.61 -31.62 -13.88
C SER A 508 89.13 -31.87 -13.89
N SER A 509 89.53 -33.13 -13.73
CA SER A 509 90.94 -33.53 -13.56
C SER A 509 91.71 -33.55 -14.89
N SER A 510 92.04 -32.37 -15.43
CA SER A 510 92.85 -32.18 -16.63
C SER A 510 94.36 -32.31 -16.34
N SER A 511 94.83 -33.53 -16.09
CA SER A 511 96.26 -33.86 -16.04
C SER A 511 96.65 -34.77 -17.20
N GLU A 512 97.00 -34.18 -18.35
CA GLU A 512 97.66 -34.92 -19.43
C GLU A 512 99.06 -35.35 -18.97
N ALA A 513 99.36 -36.65 -19.06
CA ALA A 513 100.68 -37.21 -18.74
C ALA A 513 101.04 -38.34 -19.72
N THR A 514 101.81 -38.03 -20.75
CA THR A 514 102.27 -38.97 -21.77
C THR A 514 103.46 -39.83 -21.30
N SER A 515 103.32 -41.16 -21.28
CA SER A 515 104.39 -42.17 -21.50
C SER A 515 103.82 -43.57 -21.22
N SER A 516 103.83 -44.58 -22.11
CA SER A 516 104.87 -45.20 -22.94
C SER A 516 105.75 -46.24 -22.23
N SER A 517 105.40 -47.53 -22.30
CA SER A 517 106.36 -48.61 -22.59
C SER A 517 105.69 -49.96 -22.92
N SER A 518 106.34 -50.70 -23.80
CA SER A 518 105.89 -51.96 -24.42
C SER A 518 106.14 -53.23 -23.61
N ALA A 519 105.29 -54.24 -23.78
CA ALA A 519 105.65 -55.67 -23.66
C ALA A 519 104.88 -56.51 -24.70
N LYS A 520 105.41 -57.69 -25.09
CA LYS A 520 104.85 -58.56 -26.15
C LYS A 520 104.59 -60.00 -25.68
N SER A 521 103.38 -60.50 -25.88
CA SER A 521 103.02 -61.92 -26.09
C SER A 521 101.52 -62.00 -26.47
N SER A 522 101.05 -62.45 -27.64
CA SER A 522 101.29 -63.63 -28.51
C SER A 522 100.34 -64.81 -28.22
N SER A 523 99.44 -65.11 -29.18
CA SER A 523 98.54 -66.30 -29.27
C SER A 523 97.46 -66.45 -28.16
N SER A 524 96.32 -67.12 -28.36
CA SER A 524 95.79 -67.88 -29.53
C SER A 524 94.24 -67.82 -29.63
N SER A 525 93.68 -68.52 -30.62
CA SER A 525 92.27 -68.54 -31.07
C SER A 525 91.23 -69.13 -30.11
N ALA A 526 89.97 -68.71 -30.34
CA ALA A 526 88.75 -69.01 -29.59
C ALA A 526 88.28 -70.48 -29.48
N VAL A 527 87.46 -70.76 -28.45
CA VAL A 527 86.42 -71.82 -28.36
C VAL A 527 85.19 -71.26 -27.60
N GLN A 528 84.01 -71.86 -27.79
CA GLN A 528 82.68 -71.40 -27.35
C GLN A 528 82.23 -71.87 -25.95
N SER A 529 81.19 -71.22 -25.39
CA SER A 529 80.02 -71.81 -24.70
C SER A 529 79.14 -70.69 -24.09
N SER A 530 77.82 -70.78 -23.85
CA SER A 530 76.70 -71.54 -24.43
C SER A 530 75.43 -70.73 -24.07
N SER A 531 74.52 -70.37 -24.99
CA SER A 531 73.48 -71.21 -25.61
C SER A 531 72.57 -71.96 -24.64
N SER A 532 71.38 -71.40 -24.37
CA SER A 532 70.16 -72.15 -24.03
C SER A 532 68.91 -71.42 -24.59
N ASN A 533 67.90 -72.19 -24.97
CA ASN A 533 66.65 -71.78 -25.65
C ASN A 533 65.60 -72.90 -25.36
N VAL A 534 64.45 -72.98 -26.08
CA VAL A 534 63.47 -74.12 -26.08
C VAL A 534 62.55 -74.14 -24.81
N ILE A 535 61.20 -74.26 -24.76
CA ILE A 535 60.02 -74.63 -25.61
C ILE A 535 58.91 -73.52 -25.44
N LEU A 536 57.96 -73.12 -26.32
CA LEU A 536 57.47 -73.45 -27.69
C LEU A 536 56.16 -74.32 -27.85
N SER A 537 54.93 -73.80 -27.60
CA SER A 537 53.61 -74.24 -28.16
C SER A 537 52.46 -73.25 -27.79
N SER A 538 51.48 -72.77 -28.60
CA SER A 538 50.56 -73.32 -29.65
C SER A 538 49.50 -74.30 -29.11
N SER A 539 48.19 -74.23 -29.40
CA SER A 539 47.45 -73.91 -30.66
C SER A 539 46.09 -73.18 -30.42
N GLU A 540 45.57 -72.38 -31.37
CA GLU A 540 44.44 -72.65 -32.32
C GLU A 540 43.14 -73.28 -31.73
N GLY A 541 41.91 -72.86 -32.09
CA GLY A 541 41.47 -71.81 -33.04
C GLY A 541 39.95 -71.87 -33.36
N SER A 542 39.49 -71.13 -34.39
CA SER A 542 38.15 -71.14 -35.06
C SER A 542 37.11 -70.04 -34.75
N SER A 543 36.92 -69.14 -35.73
CA SER A 543 35.65 -68.68 -36.33
C SER A 543 34.42 -68.32 -35.46
N SER A 544 33.79 -67.15 -35.65
CA SER A 544 33.03 -66.87 -36.88
C SER A 544 32.54 -65.41 -37.04
N SER A 545 32.14 -65.10 -38.28
CA SER A 545 31.40 -63.95 -38.87
C SER A 545 30.54 -63.03 -37.96
N SER A 546 30.22 -61.77 -38.34
CA SER A 546 30.08 -61.23 -39.71
C SER A 546 30.35 -59.71 -39.85
N VAL A 547 30.55 -59.27 -41.10
CA VAL A 547 30.49 -57.86 -41.55
C VAL A 547 29.44 -57.76 -42.64
N VAL A 548 28.56 -56.74 -42.59
CA VAL A 548 27.78 -56.25 -43.75
C VAL A 548 27.73 -54.72 -43.69
N GLN A 549 27.68 -54.07 -44.86
CA GLN A 549 27.84 -52.63 -45.05
C GLN A 549 26.71 -52.09 -45.95
N SER A 550 26.34 -50.81 -45.79
CA SER A 550 25.41 -50.06 -46.68
C SER A 550 23.93 -50.52 -46.59
N SER A 551 22.90 -49.72 -46.85
CA SER A 551 22.77 -48.61 -47.83
C SER A 551 21.66 -47.61 -47.44
N SER A 552 21.39 -46.63 -48.31
CA SER A 552 20.47 -45.50 -48.09
C SER A 552 19.15 -45.58 -48.89
N SER A 553 18.25 -44.63 -48.59
CA SER A 553 17.25 -44.01 -49.50
C SER A 553 15.84 -44.63 -49.68
N SER A 554 14.93 -43.81 -50.24
CA SER A 554 13.46 -43.97 -50.39
C SER A 554 12.68 -43.99 -49.07
N ALA A 555 11.64 -43.19 -48.79
CA ALA A 555 10.81 -42.24 -49.55
C ALA A 555 9.70 -42.81 -50.46
N LYS A 556 8.50 -42.97 -49.89
CA LYS A 556 7.15 -42.66 -50.45
C LYS A 556 6.13 -42.63 -49.30
N GLN A 557 5.12 -41.73 -49.30
CA GLN A 557 3.75 -41.95 -49.80
C GLN A 557 3.18 -43.32 -49.38
N SER A 558 2.00 -43.46 -48.76
CA SER A 558 0.72 -42.71 -48.88
C SER A 558 -0.24 -43.18 -47.76
N SER A 559 -1.41 -42.61 -47.43
CA SER A 559 -2.15 -41.38 -47.83
C SER A 559 -3.34 -41.15 -46.87
N SER A 560 -3.97 -39.96 -46.97
CA SER A 560 -5.44 -39.66 -46.92
C SER A 560 -6.41 -40.42 -45.98
N SER A 561 -7.47 -39.83 -45.40
CA SER A 561 -8.01 -38.46 -45.36
C SER A 561 -9.17 -38.44 -44.32
N ASN A 562 -9.73 -37.31 -43.88
CA ASN A 562 -10.68 -36.48 -44.64
C ASN A 562 -10.71 -35.02 -44.15
N VAL A 563 -10.81 -34.10 -45.11
CA VAL A 563 -11.29 -32.73 -44.91
C VAL A 563 -12.79 -32.71 -45.22
N ILE A 564 -13.57 -31.97 -44.44
CA ILE A 564 -14.83 -31.40 -44.94
C ILE A 564 -14.76 -29.88 -44.74
N LEU A 565 -14.89 -29.16 -45.85
CA LEU A 565 -15.12 -27.72 -45.90
C LEU A 565 -16.62 -27.46 -46.04
N SER A 566 -17.16 -26.55 -45.24
CA SER A 566 -18.27 -25.64 -45.59
C SER A 566 -18.32 -24.57 -44.50
N SER A 567 -18.11 -23.27 -44.71
CA SER A 567 -18.55 -22.33 -45.75
C SER A 567 -20.00 -21.86 -45.61
N SER A 568 -20.18 -20.66 -45.08
CA SER A 568 -21.28 -19.76 -45.44
C SER A 568 -20.81 -18.30 -45.32
N GLU A 569 -20.86 -17.58 -46.44
CA GLU A 569 -20.78 -16.12 -46.44
C GLU A 569 -22.17 -15.55 -46.08
N GLY A 570 -22.22 -14.35 -45.51
CA GLY A 570 -23.47 -13.77 -44.97
C GLY A 570 -23.39 -12.25 -44.83
N SER A 571 -23.20 -11.55 -45.93
CA SER A 571 -23.01 -10.09 -45.97
C SER A 571 -24.30 -9.28 -45.84
N SER A 572 -24.30 -8.24 -44.99
CA SER A 572 -25.03 -6.95 -45.14
C SER A 572 -24.88 -6.10 -43.85
N SER A 573 -24.90 -4.77 -43.79
CA SER A 573 -24.38 -3.66 -44.63
C SER A 573 -25.14 -2.37 -44.28
N SER A 574 -24.60 -1.56 -43.37
CA SER A 574 -24.90 -0.11 -43.24
C SER A 574 -24.03 0.50 -42.12
N SER A 575 -23.53 1.74 -42.11
CA SER A 575 -23.13 2.77 -43.09
C SER A 575 -23.40 4.16 -42.46
N VAL A 576 -22.54 5.15 -42.73
CA VAL A 576 -22.77 6.62 -42.57
C VAL A 576 -22.38 7.29 -41.22
N LYS A 577 -21.20 7.96 -41.23
CA LYS A 577 -20.79 9.19 -40.46
C LYS A 577 -20.65 9.05 -38.92
N GLN A 578 -19.84 9.82 -38.17
CA GLN A 578 -18.76 10.83 -38.35
C GLN A 578 -18.08 11.06 -36.96
N SER A 579 -16.93 11.71 -36.70
CA SER A 579 -15.87 12.45 -37.44
C SER A 579 -14.48 12.10 -36.79
N SER A 580 -13.29 12.45 -37.31
CA SER A 580 -12.52 13.72 -37.11
C SER A 580 -12.79 14.46 -35.78
N SER A 581 -11.84 14.92 -34.95
CA SER A 581 -10.35 15.03 -34.99
C SER A 581 -9.84 15.34 -33.55
N SER A 582 -8.56 15.41 -33.16
CA SER A 582 -7.23 15.25 -33.79
C SER A 582 -6.16 15.02 -32.70
N GLU A 583 -4.93 14.61 -33.06
CA GLU A 583 -3.82 14.35 -32.11
C GLU A 583 -3.26 15.61 -31.41
N LYS A 584 -2.83 15.48 -30.15
CA LYS A 584 -1.80 16.36 -29.55
C LYS A 584 -1.06 15.75 -28.35
N THR A 585 0.19 15.36 -28.60
CA THR A 585 1.32 15.22 -27.66
C THR A 585 1.02 14.76 -26.21
N ILE A 586 1.16 13.47 -25.95
CA ILE A 586 1.14 12.93 -24.58
C ILE A 586 2.42 13.36 -23.83
N LYS A 587 2.34 14.45 -23.06
CA LYS A 587 3.23 14.63 -21.90
C LYS A 587 2.73 13.71 -20.79
N ILE A 588 3.47 12.64 -20.50
CA ILE A 588 3.23 11.81 -19.31
C ILE A 588 3.59 12.64 -18.09
N VAL A 589 2.59 13.31 -17.51
CA VAL A 589 2.70 13.86 -16.15
C VAL A 589 2.54 12.67 -15.20
N THR A 590 3.65 12.22 -14.62
CA THR A 590 3.63 11.21 -13.57
C THR A 590 2.90 11.77 -12.35
N VAL A 591 1.61 11.45 -12.21
CA VAL A 591 0.80 11.84 -11.05
C VAL A 591 1.33 11.08 -9.84
N ALA A 592 2.21 11.72 -9.08
CA ALA A 592 2.72 11.19 -7.83
C ALA A 592 1.56 11.00 -6.86
N MET A 593 1.22 9.73 -6.57
CA MET A 593 0.20 9.38 -5.59
C MET A 593 0.70 9.65 -4.17
N ASN A 594 0.72 10.93 -3.78
CA ASN A 594 1.05 11.44 -2.45
C ASN A 594 -0.08 11.15 -1.45
N GLY A 595 -0.46 9.88 -1.34
CA GLY A 595 -1.49 9.40 -0.42
C GLY A 595 -0.89 8.68 0.77
N VAL A 596 -1.54 8.80 1.94
CA VAL A 596 -1.30 7.92 3.09
C VAL A 596 -1.47 6.46 2.65
N LYS A 597 -0.48 5.62 2.93
CA LYS A 597 -0.51 4.16 2.72
C LYS A 597 -0.43 3.49 4.08
N PHE A 598 -1.02 2.31 4.20
CA PHE A 598 -0.76 1.43 5.34
C PHE A 598 -0.90 -0.03 4.93
N GLY A 599 -0.35 -0.92 5.74
CA GLY A 599 -0.51 -2.37 5.64
C GLY A 599 -0.53 -2.99 7.04
N TYR A 600 -1.05 -4.21 7.14
CA TYR A 600 -1.18 -4.91 8.41
C TYR A 600 -0.71 -6.35 8.28
N ALA A 601 0.24 -6.76 9.12
CA ALA A 601 0.81 -8.10 9.16
C ALA A 601 1.39 -8.38 10.55
N ASN A 602 1.41 -9.66 10.98
CA ASN A 602 2.01 -10.09 12.24
C ASN A 602 1.55 -9.26 13.47
N ASN A 603 0.23 -8.98 13.53
CA ASN A 603 -0.43 -8.10 14.50
C ASN A 603 0.07 -6.64 14.57
N ALA A 604 0.88 -6.18 13.61
CA ALA A 604 1.38 -4.82 13.53
C ALA A 604 0.80 -4.05 12.33
N LEU A 605 0.40 -2.79 12.57
CA LEU A 605 -0.05 -1.84 11.56
C LEU A 605 1.10 -0.92 11.15
N THR A 606 1.59 -1.07 9.92
CA THR A 606 2.59 -0.15 9.35
C THR A 606 1.88 0.95 8.57
N VAL A 607 2.03 2.20 9.00
CA VAL A 607 1.56 3.39 8.27
C VAL A 607 2.75 4.10 7.62
N ALA A 608 2.58 4.53 6.37
CA ALA A 608 3.58 5.27 5.60
C ALA A 608 2.98 6.54 4.99
N VAL A 609 3.67 7.67 5.19
CA VAL A 609 3.32 9.00 4.69
C VAL A 609 4.47 9.58 3.86
N PRO A 610 4.19 10.25 2.72
CA PRO A 610 5.23 10.74 1.80
C PRO A 610 6.00 11.96 2.35
N THR A 611 5.43 12.64 3.34
CA THR A 611 5.98 13.83 4.01
C THR A 611 5.66 13.75 5.48
N SER A 612 6.56 14.20 6.36
CA SER A 612 6.36 14.20 7.81
C SER A 612 5.04 14.87 8.19
N SER A 613 4.14 14.14 8.84
CA SER A 613 2.80 14.62 9.22
C SER A 613 2.30 13.99 10.52
N MET A 614 1.33 14.64 11.15
CA MET A 614 0.62 14.06 12.29
C MET A 614 -0.34 12.98 11.78
N VAL A 615 -0.14 11.74 12.23
CA VAL A 615 -0.99 10.60 11.93
C VAL A 615 -1.83 10.27 13.15
N ARG A 616 -3.16 10.29 13.00
CA ARG A 616 -4.11 9.73 13.95
C ARG A 616 -4.52 8.34 13.46
N VAL A 617 -4.41 7.34 14.33
CA VAL A 617 -4.91 5.98 14.08
C VAL A 617 -5.99 5.69 15.11
N GLN A 618 -7.19 5.36 14.65
CA GLN A 618 -8.32 4.99 15.51
C GLN A 618 -8.69 3.54 15.21
N VAL A 619 -8.81 2.72 16.25
CA VAL A 619 -9.22 1.32 16.16
C VAL A 619 -10.62 1.20 16.74
N PHE A 620 -11.55 0.64 15.96
CA PHE A 620 -12.94 0.41 16.34
C PHE A 620 -13.25 -1.09 16.31
N ASP A 621 -14.19 -1.52 17.15
CA ASP A 621 -14.78 -2.87 17.04
C ASP A 621 -15.74 -2.97 15.82
N LEU A 622 -16.35 -4.15 15.63
CA LEU A 622 -17.34 -4.33 14.54
C LEU A 622 -18.72 -3.71 14.82
N THR A 623 -18.99 -3.20 16.03
CA THR A 623 -20.22 -2.48 16.38
C THR A 623 -20.06 -0.95 16.32
N GLY A 624 -18.83 -0.47 16.12
CA GLY A 624 -18.51 0.94 15.89
C GLY A 624 -17.97 1.69 17.11
N HIS A 625 -17.75 1.01 18.25
CA HIS A 625 -17.14 1.65 19.42
C HIS A 625 -15.64 1.86 19.20
N LEU A 626 -15.13 3.02 19.63
CA LEU A 626 -13.69 3.29 19.64
C LEU A 626 -13.02 2.46 20.75
N VAL A 627 -12.15 1.53 20.35
CA VAL A 627 -11.37 0.66 21.23
C VAL A 627 -10.07 1.33 21.65
N GLU A 628 -9.39 2.00 20.70
CA GLU A 628 -8.10 2.62 20.95
C GLU A 628 -7.83 3.78 19.97
N THR A 629 -7.03 4.77 20.38
CA THR A 629 -6.57 5.85 19.49
C THR A 629 -5.12 6.24 19.76
N PHE A 630 -4.35 6.34 18.68
CA PHE A 630 -2.97 6.84 18.65
C PHE A 630 -2.95 8.17 17.88
N ALA A 631 -2.08 9.10 18.27
CA ALA A 631 -1.87 10.36 17.55
C ALA A 631 -0.40 10.78 17.67
N GLU A 632 0.38 10.61 16.60
CA GLU A 632 1.83 10.83 16.62
C GLU A 632 2.34 11.40 15.30
N SER A 633 3.47 12.09 15.34
CA SER A 633 4.17 12.52 14.12
C SER A 633 4.90 11.34 13.48
N VAL A 634 4.66 11.10 12.19
CA VAL A 634 5.32 10.04 11.40
C VAL A 634 6.08 10.67 10.26
N ASN A 635 7.37 10.34 10.14
CA ASN A 635 8.21 10.70 9.01
C ASN A 635 8.61 9.42 8.25
N GLY A 636 8.26 9.31 6.98
CA GLY A 636 8.41 8.06 6.23
C GLY A 636 7.39 7.01 6.69
N SER A 637 7.83 6.00 7.43
CA SER A 637 6.98 4.89 7.88
C SER A 637 7.15 4.57 9.36
N LYS A 638 6.04 4.32 10.07
CA LYS A 638 6.02 3.84 11.46
C LYS A 638 5.16 2.58 11.58
N SER A 639 5.59 1.64 12.42
CA SER A 639 4.82 0.46 12.77
C SER A 639 4.24 0.60 14.18
N ILE A 640 2.96 0.26 14.34
CA ILE A 640 2.20 0.28 15.59
C ILE A 640 1.82 -1.17 15.90
N ASN A 641 2.26 -1.68 17.04
CA ASN A 641 1.89 -3.03 17.48
C ASN A 641 0.46 -3.01 18.04
N LEU A 642 -0.39 -3.95 17.60
CA LEU A 642 -1.78 -4.12 18.05
C LEU A 642 -2.00 -5.51 18.69
N ALA A 643 -0.93 -6.25 19.02
CA ALA A 643 -1.00 -7.57 19.63
C ALA A 643 -1.49 -7.60 21.09
N HIS A 644 -1.69 -6.44 21.71
CA HIS A 644 -2.35 -6.29 23.02
C HIS A 644 -3.88 -6.24 22.91
N LEU A 645 -4.44 -6.07 21.70
CA LEU A 645 -5.87 -6.18 21.47
C LEU A 645 -6.32 -7.64 21.54
N ASN A 646 -7.57 -7.86 21.95
CA ASN A 646 -8.16 -9.19 21.95
C ASN A 646 -8.21 -9.78 20.53
N ARG A 647 -8.16 -11.11 20.41
CA ARG A 647 -8.33 -11.81 19.13
C ARG A 647 -9.69 -11.48 18.53
N GLY A 648 -9.70 -10.92 17.31
CA GLY A 648 -10.92 -10.38 16.76
C GLY A 648 -10.75 -9.62 15.45
N ASN A 649 -11.87 -9.13 14.92
CA ASN A 649 -11.91 -8.25 13.75
C ASN A 649 -12.10 -6.81 14.23
N TYR A 650 -11.35 -5.88 13.64
CA TYR A 650 -11.41 -4.45 13.97
C TYR A 650 -11.45 -3.60 12.71
N LEU A 651 -12.07 -2.43 12.79
CA LEU A 651 -11.96 -1.38 11.78
C LEU A 651 -10.90 -0.37 12.20
N VAL A 652 -9.88 -0.17 11.38
CA VAL A 652 -8.85 0.84 11.61
C VAL A 652 -9.07 2.01 10.65
N ARG A 653 -9.25 3.21 11.22
CA ARG A 653 -9.23 4.48 10.50
C ARG A 653 -7.86 5.13 10.69
N VAL A 654 -7.15 5.38 9.60
CA VAL A 654 -5.90 6.14 9.56
C VAL A 654 -6.17 7.50 8.93
N GLU A 655 -5.80 8.56 9.64
CA GLU A 655 -6.04 9.95 9.28
C GLU A 655 -4.73 10.74 9.36
N SER A 656 -4.42 11.51 8.32
CA SER A 656 -3.27 12.44 8.33
C SER A 656 -3.57 13.62 7.42
N ASN A 657 -3.39 14.83 7.95
CA ASN A 657 -3.81 16.08 7.32
C ASN A 657 -5.30 16.02 6.92
N SER A 658 -5.60 16.05 5.61
CA SER A 658 -6.96 15.94 5.05
C SER A 658 -7.29 14.56 4.48
N MET A 659 -6.41 13.56 4.66
CA MET A 659 -6.60 12.22 4.09
C MET A 659 -7.01 11.22 5.18
N VAL A 660 -8.19 10.64 5.01
CA VAL A 660 -8.71 9.51 5.80
C VAL A 660 -8.72 8.26 4.93
N ARG A 661 -8.31 7.12 5.49
CA ARG A 661 -8.58 5.78 4.95
C ARG A 661 -9.04 4.86 6.07
N THR A 662 -9.92 3.92 5.74
CA THR A 662 -10.39 2.89 6.67
C THR A 662 -10.17 1.51 6.07
N ALA A 663 -9.81 0.53 6.88
CA ALA A 663 -9.82 -0.89 6.50
C ALA A 663 -10.17 -1.79 7.69
N ARG A 664 -10.59 -3.02 7.39
CA ARG A 664 -10.77 -4.09 8.37
C ARG A 664 -9.48 -4.87 8.55
N ILE A 665 -9.08 -5.11 9.80
CA ILE A 665 -7.97 -5.99 10.18
C ILE A 665 -8.49 -7.17 11.01
N ALA A 666 -7.67 -8.21 11.18
CA ALA A 666 -7.95 -9.35 12.04
C ALA A 666 -6.73 -9.65 12.92
N VAL A 667 -6.85 -9.42 14.22
CA VAL A 667 -5.82 -9.69 15.23
C VAL A 667 -5.83 -11.19 15.54
N LYS A 668 -4.68 -11.84 15.40
CA LYS A 668 -4.48 -13.30 15.53
C LYS A 668 -3.82 -13.72 16.83
#